data_AF-A0A7M7MXS4-F1
#
_entry.id   AF-A0A7M7MXS4-F1
#
_cell.length_a   1.000
_cell.length_b   1.000
_cell.length_c   1.000
_cell.angle_alpha   90.00
_cell.angle_beta   90.00
_cell.angle_gamma   90.00
#
_symmetry.space_group_name_H-M   'P 1'
#
loop_
_entity.id
_entity.type
_entity.pdbx_description
1 polymer ?
#
loop_
_entity_poly.entity_id
_entity_poly.type
_entity_poly.pdbx_seq_one_letter_code
_entity_poly.pdbx_strand_id
1 'polypeptide(L)'
;MKYLRDNGVVHRDVKPGNIMCFKDDHGHTIYKLADFGAARQLTDDENFTSLHGTEEYLHPMVFERAVLREPAALPFDARIDLWSIGATLYHLATGQLPFRPHGGRKNSRMMFHLTTKKAQGVISGVQTGPLDHEITWSRELPETCRLSTGLKKLITPLLAGLLESNPSTVGSFQHFFQASQAITTKIAIDVFWVCEASYMKIYCRPSDRFAEFQEHIASQTKLSATKQTILHNGETFKPDGALPISRYPITSVANPIMLSNKEQIHVQHQITPPFVATMPALRPRFSTQNDYPIAKGALATGCILQIRQKMIHEMHGLFDQYVITLRDRLKMDTLRLQDHHKSVKSKLSIMSNYLRDGRRILNLQGNTQKGRISEITHQLEHKLEEGSHDLIQFEMQSNEIDEILNQLHLDVFVNDILQSIWKPSQGCNVQDEKCSTELVHLTDEMEDIFKRFSRDKKTGKLSYNEEQIHKMEKLSLGDLMKRTMTCIGGCEERWRSQHKLLMVCHNKAYNQRQQLLKADRSLAPLVHQCNVLENTISDLHSQCWQIAESKTPPPDMKRHHTYQAPKEILLSASTQTSLPKEETPSHHTSLLLDHHYDQLTKGGKPLVMGKSTINTQRSPYSVDRSSGQYPELYQTASALSEPSCGTSQYRYDAPLTRARSSPPELVARGISRRSPDTPSELYGVDPTPGAIGGLQDLRAPAGDYQQAEGPRMIKVSKEFKKRVADYRKESNTSYHIQRDLAELTQLELESMSLESPEMPRYTADSSLLDTLTGPGMDEGDESILEGLDIKRPPVSYQSGT
;
A
#
# COMPACT_ATOMS: atom_id res chain seq x y z
N MET A 1 13.29 17.42 -17.96
CA MET A 1 12.54 18.07 -19.06
C MET A 1 12.39 19.57 -18.88
N LYS A 2 11.75 20.09 -17.81
CA LYS A 2 11.61 21.55 -17.59
C LYS A 2 12.89 22.35 -17.85
N TYR A 3 14.00 21.99 -17.19
CA TYR A 3 15.33 22.58 -17.43
C TYR A 3 15.74 22.69 -18.92
N LEU A 4 15.37 21.73 -19.78
CA LEU A 4 15.68 21.79 -21.22
C LEU A 4 14.82 22.84 -21.94
N ARG A 5 13.51 22.91 -21.66
CA ARG A 5 12.64 23.95 -22.25
C ARG A 5 13.02 25.34 -21.75
N ASP A 6 13.33 25.48 -20.46
CA ASP A 6 13.83 26.73 -19.86
C ASP A 6 15.15 27.22 -20.49
N ASN A 7 15.91 26.33 -21.17
CA ASN A 7 17.13 26.64 -21.93
C ASN A 7 16.92 26.61 -23.47
N GLY A 8 15.67 26.52 -23.95
CA GLY A 8 15.36 26.44 -25.38
C GLY A 8 15.89 25.17 -26.08
N VAL A 9 15.94 24.02 -25.41
CA VAL A 9 16.43 22.74 -25.94
C VAL A 9 15.30 21.72 -26.09
N VAL A 10 15.33 20.95 -27.18
CA VAL A 10 14.49 19.76 -27.44
C VAL A 10 15.41 18.54 -27.58
N HIS A 11 15.08 17.42 -26.94
CA HIS A 11 15.93 16.22 -26.89
C HIS A 11 15.75 15.32 -28.13
N ARG A 12 14.49 15.11 -28.55
CA ARG A 12 14.06 14.38 -29.76
C ARG A 12 14.37 12.87 -29.77
N ASP A 13 14.78 12.30 -28.64
CA ASP A 13 15.00 10.86 -28.45
C ASP A 13 14.74 10.45 -26.97
N VAL A 14 13.69 10.99 -26.33
CA VAL A 14 13.34 10.62 -24.95
C VAL A 14 12.82 9.18 -24.89
N LYS A 15 13.57 8.29 -24.24
CA LYS A 15 13.26 6.85 -24.11
C LYS A 15 13.96 6.26 -22.87
N PRO A 16 13.54 5.08 -22.36
CA PRO A 16 14.19 4.43 -21.21
C PRO A 16 15.71 4.27 -21.36
N GLY A 17 16.19 3.85 -22.53
CA GLY A 17 17.64 3.69 -22.82
C GLY A 17 18.46 4.99 -22.90
N ASN A 18 17.85 6.15 -22.64
CA ASN A 18 18.51 7.46 -22.48
C ASN A 18 18.31 8.05 -21.07
N ILE A 19 17.60 7.35 -20.17
CA ILE A 19 17.38 7.76 -18.77
C ILE A 19 18.31 6.90 -17.91
N MET A 20 19.41 7.50 -17.46
CA MET A 20 20.42 6.84 -16.65
C MET A 20 19.96 6.77 -15.19
N CYS A 21 20.12 5.60 -14.57
CA CYS A 21 19.91 5.38 -13.15
C CYS A 21 21.22 5.61 -12.38
N PHE A 22 21.15 6.31 -11.24
CA PHE A 22 22.25 6.52 -10.29
C PHE A 22 21.68 6.43 -8.87
N LYS A 23 22.30 5.67 -7.97
CA LYS A 23 21.98 5.74 -6.54
C LYS A 23 22.92 6.73 -5.86
N ASP A 24 22.38 7.63 -5.04
CA ASP A 24 23.18 8.52 -4.21
C ASP A 24 23.75 7.81 -2.97
N ASP A 25 24.54 8.53 -2.17
CA ASP A 25 25.20 7.99 -0.97
C ASP A 25 24.21 7.63 0.16
N HIS A 26 22.93 8.01 0.02
CA HIS A 26 21.82 7.63 0.89
C HIS A 26 20.97 6.49 0.31
N GLY A 27 21.30 6.00 -0.90
CA GLY A 27 20.62 4.93 -1.59
C GLY A 27 19.46 5.36 -2.51
N HIS A 28 19.12 6.65 -2.59
CA HIS A 28 18.01 7.13 -3.42
C HIS A 28 18.33 7.03 -4.91
N THR A 29 17.37 6.55 -5.70
CA THR A 29 17.50 6.48 -7.15
C THR A 29 17.24 7.83 -7.81
N ILE A 30 18.31 8.46 -8.33
CA ILE A 30 18.27 9.69 -9.13
C ILE A 30 18.33 9.34 -10.62
N TYR A 31 17.28 9.70 -11.36
CA TYR A 31 17.21 9.52 -12.82
C TYR A 31 17.77 10.75 -13.57
N LYS A 32 18.70 10.54 -14.52
CA LYS A 32 19.38 11.61 -15.28
C LYS A 32 19.28 11.35 -16.79
N LEU A 33 18.82 12.34 -17.56
CA LEU A 33 18.64 12.24 -19.01
C LEU A 33 19.98 12.41 -19.75
N ALA A 34 20.24 11.57 -20.75
CA ALA A 34 21.53 11.45 -21.44
C ALA A 34 21.40 11.27 -22.97
N ASP A 35 22.55 11.28 -23.65
CA ASP A 35 22.73 11.31 -25.11
C ASP A 35 21.93 12.38 -25.86
N PHE A 36 22.42 13.62 -25.76
CA PHE A 36 21.97 14.76 -26.54
C PHE A 36 22.43 14.73 -28.01
N GLY A 37 22.92 13.59 -28.52
CA GLY A 37 23.32 13.45 -29.93
C GLY A 37 22.18 13.64 -30.94
N ALA A 38 20.92 13.53 -30.50
CA ALA A 38 19.72 13.86 -31.27
C ALA A 38 19.15 15.27 -30.96
N ALA A 39 19.67 15.98 -29.96
CA ALA A 39 19.07 17.22 -29.47
C ALA A 39 19.24 18.41 -30.45
N ARG A 40 18.46 19.48 -30.23
CA ARG A 40 18.59 20.76 -30.94
C ARG A 40 18.12 21.92 -30.07
N GLN A 41 18.74 23.08 -30.22
CA GLN A 41 18.24 24.35 -29.67
C GLN A 41 17.12 24.90 -30.58
N LEU A 42 15.95 25.13 -29.99
CA LEU A 42 14.70 25.61 -30.59
C LEU A 42 13.92 26.42 -29.55
N THR A 43 13.52 27.64 -29.91
CA THR A 43 12.49 28.38 -29.16
C THR A 43 11.14 27.63 -29.20
N ASP A 44 10.15 28.03 -28.40
CA ASP A 44 8.87 27.28 -28.34
C ASP A 44 8.07 27.30 -29.66
N ASP A 45 8.21 28.37 -30.46
CA ASP A 45 7.55 28.53 -31.78
C ASP A 45 8.40 28.02 -32.97
N GLU A 46 9.66 27.64 -32.74
CA GLU A 46 10.59 27.26 -33.80
C GLU A 46 10.37 25.83 -34.33
N ASN A 47 10.34 25.72 -35.66
CA ASN A 47 10.04 24.50 -36.38
C ASN A 47 11.29 23.86 -37.03
N PHE A 48 11.32 22.53 -37.16
CA PHE A 48 12.43 21.79 -37.77
C PHE A 48 12.01 20.61 -38.66
N THR A 49 12.99 20.07 -39.40
CA THR A 49 12.80 19.05 -40.46
C THR A 49 13.76 17.86 -40.40
N SER A 50 14.80 17.92 -39.56
CA SER A 50 15.84 16.88 -39.41
C SER A 50 15.33 15.64 -38.67
N LEU A 51 15.72 14.45 -39.13
CA LEU A 51 15.15 13.16 -38.70
C LEU A 51 16.09 12.39 -37.76
N HIS A 52 15.71 12.29 -36.49
CA HIS A 52 16.41 11.50 -35.46
C HIS A 52 15.38 10.92 -34.47
N GLY A 53 15.80 9.92 -33.70
CA GLY A 53 15.02 9.28 -32.63
C GLY A 53 14.88 7.77 -32.79
N THR A 54 14.05 7.15 -31.95
CA THR A 54 13.88 5.68 -31.87
C THR A 54 12.45 5.27 -32.20
N GLU A 55 12.28 4.38 -33.17
CA GLU A 55 11.01 4.06 -33.86
C GLU A 55 9.78 3.99 -32.93
N GLU A 56 9.86 3.28 -31.80
CA GLU A 56 8.69 3.05 -30.94
C GLU A 56 8.30 4.23 -30.03
N TYR A 57 9.13 5.28 -29.98
CA TYR A 57 8.95 6.49 -29.16
C TYR A 57 8.80 7.76 -30.02
N LEU A 58 8.90 7.65 -31.35
CA LEU A 58 8.73 8.78 -32.27
C LEU A 58 7.27 9.27 -32.28
N HIS A 59 7.10 10.59 -32.29
CA HIS A 59 5.83 11.24 -32.61
C HIS A 59 5.37 10.84 -34.04
N PRO A 60 4.06 10.65 -34.32
CA PRO A 60 3.64 9.96 -35.54
C PRO A 60 4.02 10.67 -36.84
N MET A 61 4.01 12.00 -36.86
CA MET A 61 4.46 12.79 -38.02
C MET A 61 5.98 12.69 -38.25
N VAL A 62 6.76 12.46 -37.19
CA VAL A 62 8.20 12.18 -37.31
C VAL A 62 8.42 10.75 -37.81
N PHE A 63 7.61 9.79 -37.34
CA PHE A 63 7.63 8.40 -37.81
C PHE A 63 7.31 8.27 -39.31
N GLU A 64 6.29 8.99 -39.79
CA GLU A 64 5.93 9.07 -41.21
C GLU A 64 7.15 9.43 -42.08
N ARG A 65 7.84 10.52 -41.73
CA ARG A 65 8.98 11.03 -42.50
C ARG A 65 10.28 10.27 -42.28
N ALA A 66 10.53 9.74 -41.07
CA ALA A 66 11.77 9.02 -40.74
C ALA A 66 11.74 7.54 -41.12
N VAL A 67 10.59 6.86 -40.96
CA VAL A 67 10.47 5.41 -41.10
C VAL A 67 9.73 5.02 -42.38
N LEU A 68 8.61 5.68 -42.71
CA LEU A 68 7.91 5.42 -43.98
C LEU A 68 8.55 6.15 -45.17
N ARG A 69 9.33 7.21 -44.89
CA ARG A 69 10.00 8.11 -45.87
C ARG A 69 9.04 8.97 -46.70
N GLU A 70 7.81 9.10 -46.23
CA GLU A 70 6.77 9.92 -46.87
C GLU A 70 6.95 11.41 -46.52
N PRO A 71 6.48 12.35 -47.35
CA PRO A 71 6.52 13.77 -47.04
C PRO A 71 5.49 14.12 -45.94
N ALA A 72 5.96 14.25 -44.69
CA ALA A 72 5.10 14.71 -43.59
C ALA A 72 4.45 16.06 -43.91
N ALA A 73 3.13 16.14 -43.73
CA ALA A 73 2.30 17.28 -44.13
C ALA A 73 2.54 18.56 -43.31
N LEU A 74 3.20 18.46 -42.15
CA LEU A 74 3.49 19.57 -41.24
C LEU A 74 4.94 19.50 -40.73
N PRO A 75 5.57 20.66 -40.41
CA PRO A 75 6.86 20.69 -39.74
C PRO A 75 6.77 20.25 -38.28
N PHE A 76 7.92 20.04 -37.64
CA PHE A 76 7.99 19.54 -36.26
C PHE A 76 8.36 20.67 -35.29
N ASP A 77 7.65 20.76 -34.17
CA ASP A 77 7.92 21.68 -33.06
C ASP A 77 8.48 20.94 -31.82
N ALA A 78 8.67 21.66 -30.71
CA ALA A 78 9.20 21.09 -29.46
C ALA A 78 8.29 20.01 -28.82
N ARG A 79 6.98 19.96 -29.14
CA ARG A 79 6.00 19.08 -28.50
C ARG A 79 6.21 17.60 -28.86
N ILE A 80 7.05 17.26 -29.84
CA ILE A 80 7.39 15.86 -30.12
C ILE A 80 8.02 15.14 -28.91
N ASP A 81 8.70 15.86 -28.02
CA ASP A 81 9.23 15.30 -26.77
C ASP A 81 8.10 14.87 -25.81
N LEU A 82 6.92 15.51 -25.84
CA LEU A 82 5.76 15.13 -25.01
C LEU A 82 5.25 13.74 -25.38
N TRP A 83 5.16 13.42 -26.67
CA TRP A 83 4.81 12.07 -27.13
C TRP A 83 5.86 11.03 -26.70
N SER A 84 7.15 11.35 -26.86
CA SER A 84 8.25 10.47 -26.44
C SER A 84 8.26 10.24 -24.92
N ILE A 85 7.92 11.26 -24.12
CA ILE A 85 7.67 11.13 -22.67
C ILE A 85 6.44 10.24 -22.41
N GLY A 86 5.31 10.45 -23.08
CA GLY A 86 4.09 9.65 -22.92
C GLY A 86 4.32 8.16 -23.20
N ALA A 87 5.01 7.85 -24.30
CA ALA A 87 5.37 6.48 -24.67
C ALA A 87 6.34 5.86 -23.65
N THR A 88 7.27 6.66 -23.12
CA THR A 88 8.19 6.25 -22.05
C THR A 88 7.46 5.96 -20.74
N LEU A 89 6.56 6.86 -20.29
CA LEU A 89 5.80 6.71 -19.06
C LEU A 89 4.84 5.51 -19.13
N TYR A 90 4.17 5.29 -20.26
CA TYR A 90 3.36 4.09 -20.46
C TYR A 90 4.22 2.81 -20.39
N HIS A 91 5.41 2.81 -21.00
CA HIS A 91 6.32 1.67 -20.97
C HIS A 91 6.85 1.38 -19.56
N LEU A 92 7.17 2.41 -18.78
CA LEU A 92 7.54 2.27 -17.37
C LEU A 92 6.36 1.74 -16.52
N ALA A 93 5.14 2.26 -16.70
CA ALA A 93 3.97 1.85 -15.93
C ALA A 93 3.48 0.42 -16.21
N THR A 94 3.76 -0.14 -17.40
CA THR A 94 3.17 -1.41 -17.86
C THR A 94 4.17 -2.49 -18.27
N GLY A 95 5.46 -2.16 -18.42
CA GLY A 95 6.48 -3.04 -19.01
C GLY A 95 6.28 -3.33 -20.50
N GLN A 96 5.36 -2.62 -21.18
CA GLN A 96 5.01 -2.81 -22.58
C GLN A 96 4.83 -1.47 -23.32
N LEU A 97 5.06 -1.44 -24.63
CA LEU A 97 4.79 -0.25 -25.45
C LEU A 97 3.26 0.00 -25.60
N PRO A 98 2.82 1.28 -25.71
CA PRO A 98 1.40 1.62 -25.85
C PRO A 98 0.80 1.13 -27.17
N PHE A 99 1.52 1.27 -28.28
CA PHE A 99 1.07 0.87 -29.60
C PHE A 99 1.86 -0.35 -30.08
N ARG A 100 1.16 -1.44 -30.40
CA ARG A 100 1.76 -2.75 -30.70
C ARG A 100 1.06 -3.42 -31.90
N PRO A 101 1.62 -3.32 -33.12
CA PRO A 101 1.10 -4.01 -34.29
C PRO A 101 1.47 -5.50 -34.28
N HIS A 102 0.67 -6.33 -34.93
CA HIS A 102 1.01 -7.74 -35.11
C HIS A 102 2.24 -7.87 -36.02
N GLY A 103 3.13 -8.82 -35.69
CA GLY A 103 4.48 -8.92 -36.27
C GLY A 103 5.52 -7.96 -35.65
N GLY A 104 5.10 -7.05 -34.75
CA GLY A 104 6.00 -6.10 -34.07
C GLY A 104 6.58 -5.04 -35.00
N ARG A 105 7.76 -4.50 -34.65
CA ARG A 105 8.42 -3.34 -35.34
C ARG A 105 8.44 -3.42 -36.87
N LYS A 106 8.53 -4.63 -37.45
CA LYS A 106 8.54 -4.87 -38.90
C LYS A 106 7.28 -4.38 -39.62
N ASN A 107 6.16 -4.20 -38.90
CA ASN A 107 4.89 -3.77 -39.46
C ASN A 107 4.70 -2.24 -39.30
N SER A 108 5.63 -1.47 -39.89
CA SER A 108 5.73 -0.02 -39.69
C SER A 108 4.49 0.75 -40.17
N ARG A 109 3.83 0.28 -41.25
CA ARG A 109 2.55 0.87 -41.72
C ARG A 109 1.43 0.70 -40.69
N MET A 110 1.34 -0.47 -40.05
CA MET A 110 0.37 -0.69 -38.97
C MET A 110 0.72 0.11 -37.71
N MET A 111 2.00 0.27 -37.38
CA MET A 111 2.45 1.16 -36.29
C MET A 111 1.98 2.60 -36.52
N PHE A 112 2.14 3.12 -37.74
CA PHE A 112 1.67 4.46 -38.11
C PHE A 112 0.13 4.58 -38.07
N HIS A 113 -0.60 3.56 -38.52
CA HIS A 113 -2.06 3.53 -38.37
C HIS A 113 -2.47 3.54 -36.88
N LEU A 114 -1.84 2.71 -36.03
CA LEU A 114 -2.12 2.64 -34.60
C LEU A 114 -1.92 3.99 -33.90
N THR A 115 -0.92 4.77 -34.31
CA THR A 115 -0.61 6.05 -33.66
C THR A 115 -1.37 7.25 -34.22
N THR A 116 -1.92 7.16 -35.44
CA THR A 116 -2.67 8.26 -36.09
C THR A 116 -4.18 8.07 -36.16
N LYS A 117 -4.70 6.84 -36.09
CA LYS A 117 -6.14 6.53 -36.19
C LYS A 117 -6.83 6.24 -34.84
N LYS A 118 -6.08 6.31 -33.74
CA LYS A 118 -6.63 6.29 -32.37
C LYS A 118 -7.62 7.45 -32.19
N ALA A 119 -8.63 7.28 -31.33
CA ALA A 119 -9.47 8.39 -30.89
C ALA A 119 -8.73 9.27 -29.86
N GLN A 120 -9.21 10.51 -29.66
CA GLN A 120 -8.71 11.39 -28.60
C GLN A 120 -8.80 10.70 -27.24
N GLY A 121 -7.71 10.75 -26.46
CA GLY A 121 -7.61 10.14 -25.13
C GLY A 121 -7.61 8.60 -25.09
N VAL A 122 -7.29 7.93 -26.20
CA VAL A 122 -6.88 6.52 -26.22
C VAL A 122 -5.37 6.46 -25.97
N ILE A 123 -4.94 5.70 -24.95
CA ILE A 123 -3.54 5.63 -24.50
C ILE A 123 -2.80 4.39 -25.02
N SER A 124 -3.51 3.38 -25.53
CA SER A 124 -2.88 2.20 -26.14
C SER A 124 -3.74 1.57 -27.23
N GLY A 125 -3.08 0.86 -28.15
CA GLY A 125 -3.68 0.17 -29.29
C GLY A 125 -2.89 -1.08 -29.63
N VAL A 126 -3.53 -2.25 -29.49
CA VAL A 126 -2.88 -3.56 -29.60
C VAL A 126 -3.58 -4.39 -30.66
N GLN A 127 -2.85 -4.80 -31.70
CA GLN A 127 -3.36 -5.74 -32.70
C GLN A 127 -2.94 -7.16 -32.34
N THR A 128 -3.92 -8.06 -32.19
CA THR A 128 -3.69 -9.43 -31.70
C THR A 128 -3.29 -10.40 -32.82
N GLY A 129 -3.95 -10.32 -33.99
CA GLY A 129 -3.69 -11.16 -35.17
C GLY A 129 -3.26 -10.37 -36.42
N PRO A 130 -3.15 -11.02 -37.60
CA PRO A 130 -2.76 -10.39 -38.87
C PRO A 130 -3.73 -9.28 -39.32
N LEU A 131 -3.43 -8.61 -40.44
CA LEU A 131 -4.02 -7.32 -40.87
C LEU A 131 -5.51 -7.11 -40.57
N ASP A 132 -6.34 -8.12 -40.83
CA ASP A 132 -7.81 -8.03 -40.72
C ASP A 132 -8.36 -8.25 -39.29
N HIS A 133 -7.49 -8.49 -38.30
CA HIS A 133 -7.89 -8.62 -36.90
C HIS A 133 -8.08 -7.25 -36.22
N GLU A 134 -9.10 -7.18 -35.37
CA GLU A 134 -9.47 -6.00 -34.60
C GLU A 134 -8.32 -5.46 -33.74
N ILE A 135 -8.25 -4.13 -33.65
CA ILE A 135 -7.33 -3.40 -32.79
C ILE A 135 -8.00 -3.20 -31.44
N THR A 136 -7.46 -3.82 -30.39
CA THR A 136 -7.89 -3.53 -29.02
C THR A 136 -7.34 -2.18 -28.59
N TRP A 137 -8.18 -1.15 -28.69
CA TRP A 137 -7.91 0.20 -28.17
C TRP A 137 -8.25 0.28 -26.67
N SER A 138 -7.43 0.97 -25.88
CA SER A 138 -7.75 1.25 -24.47
C SER A 138 -7.55 2.72 -24.10
N ARG A 139 -8.46 3.20 -23.27
CA ARG A 139 -8.37 4.48 -22.55
C ARG A 139 -7.73 4.32 -21.17
N GLU A 140 -7.70 3.10 -20.65
CA GLU A 140 -7.19 2.76 -19.32
C GLU A 140 -5.90 1.95 -19.36
N LEU A 141 -5.12 2.05 -18.28
CA LEU A 141 -3.96 1.20 -18.05
C LEU A 141 -4.40 -0.26 -17.82
N PRO A 142 -3.70 -1.25 -18.39
CA PRO A 142 -4.10 -2.66 -18.33
C PRO A 142 -4.11 -3.18 -16.89
N GLU A 143 -4.89 -4.23 -16.62
CA GLU A 143 -4.98 -4.84 -15.28
C GLU A 143 -3.62 -5.36 -14.76
N THR A 144 -2.70 -5.72 -15.66
CA THR A 144 -1.31 -6.08 -15.35
C THR A 144 -0.44 -4.93 -14.83
N CYS A 145 -0.85 -3.67 -15.03
CA CYS A 145 -0.16 -2.51 -14.50
C CYS A 145 -0.17 -2.53 -12.97
N ARG A 146 1.01 -2.51 -12.35
CA ARG A 146 1.19 -2.67 -10.90
C ARG A 146 0.92 -1.40 -10.08
N LEU A 147 0.80 -0.24 -10.73
CA LEU A 147 0.48 1.03 -10.05
C LEU A 147 -0.87 0.92 -9.30
N SER A 148 -0.92 1.55 -8.14
CA SER A 148 -2.14 1.65 -7.32
C SER A 148 -3.30 2.30 -8.08
N THR A 149 -4.55 1.94 -7.73
CA THR A 149 -5.76 2.49 -8.38
C THR A 149 -5.82 4.02 -8.32
N GLY A 150 -5.40 4.61 -7.19
CA GLY A 150 -5.30 6.06 -7.02
C GLY A 150 -4.31 6.71 -7.99
N LEU A 151 -3.13 6.12 -8.17
CA LEU A 151 -2.12 6.63 -9.11
C LEU A 151 -2.54 6.40 -10.58
N LYS A 152 -3.19 5.28 -10.90
CA LYS A 152 -3.77 5.03 -12.24
C LYS A 152 -4.74 6.16 -12.63
N LYS A 153 -5.70 6.49 -11.76
CA LYS A 153 -6.65 7.62 -11.98
C LYS A 153 -5.96 8.97 -12.23
N LEU A 154 -4.81 9.21 -11.60
CA LEU A 154 -4.05 10.45 -11.79
C LEU A 154 -3.21 10.45 -13.07
N ILE A 155 -2.63 9.32 -13.44
CA ILE A 155 -1.67 9.23 -14.56
C ILE A 155 -2.33 8.90 -15.91
N THR A 156 -3.48 8.21 -15.94
CA THR A 156 -4.23 7.93 -17.17
C THR A 156 -4.58 9.23 -17.96
N PRO A 157 -5.12 10.30 -17.34
CA PRO A 157 -5.38 11.57 -18.05
C PRO A 157 -4.11 12.24 -18.56
N LEU A 158 -3.00 12.14 -17.81
CA LEU A 158 -1.70 12.69 -18.22
C LEU A 158 -1.15 11.94 -19.45
N LEU A 159 -1.23 10.61 -19.45
CA LEU A 159 -0.89 9.77 -20.61
C LEU A 159 -1.77 10.08 -21.83
N ALA A 160 -3.07 10.32 -21.61
CA ALA A 160 -4.01 10.70 -22.67
C ALA A 160 -3.66 12.03 -23.34
N GLY A 161 -3.20 13.04 -22.57
CA GLY A 161 -2.74 14.32 -23.12
C GLY A 161 -1.35 14.26 -23.77
N LEU A 162 -0.44 13.43 -23.24
CA LEU A 162 0.92 13.24 -23.78
C LEU A 162 0.93 12.41 -25.06
N LEU A 163 0.07 11.39 -25.15
CA LEU A 163 -0.11 10.53 -26.32
C LEU A 163 -1.18 11.08 -27.27
N GLU A 164 -1.29 12.41 -27.40
CA GLU A 164 -2.11 13.02 -28.44
C GLU A 164 -1.31 13.25 -29.73
N SER A 165 -1.93 13.04 -30.88
CA SER A 165 -1.32 13.09 -32.22
C SER A 165 -1.94 14.15 -33.12
N ASN A 166 -3.07 14.74 -32.73
CA ASN A 166 -3.70 15.87 -33.43
C ASN A 166 -3.07 17.20 -32.95
N PRO A 167 -2.34 17.95 -33.80
CA PRO A 167 -1.60 19.16 -33.39
C PRO A 167 -2.47 20.25 -32.74
N SER A 168 -3.78 20.27 -33.05
CA SER A 168 -4.74 21.24 -32.49
C SER A 168 -5.24 20.88 -31.08
N THR A 169 -4.96 19.67 -30.59
CA THR A 169 -5.38 19.19 -29.26
C THR A 169 -4.24 18.63 -28.40
N VAL A 170 -3.00 18.65 -28.90
CA VAL A 170 -1.80 18.33 -28.11
C VAL A 170 -1.56 19.42 -27.06
N GLY A 171 -1.47 19.03 -25.79
CA GLY A 171 -1.25 19.95 -24.66
C GLY A 171 0.12 20.65 -24.68
N SER A 172 0.23 21.75 -23.94
CA SER A 172 1.48 22.52 -23.82
C SER A 172 2.44 21.92 -22.77
N PHE A 173 3.73 22.28 -22.86
CA PHE A 173 4.70 21.95 -21.80
C PHE A 173 4.30 22.53 -20.44
N GLN A 174 3.71 23.73 -20.40
CA GLN A 174 3.21 24.34 -19.17
C GLN A 174 2.13 23.46 -18.51
N HIS A 175 1.14 23.00 -19.29
CA HIS A 175 0.11 22.09 -18.79
C HIS A 175 0.70 20.76 -18.31
N PHE A 176 1.64 20.18 -19.07
CA PHE A 176 2.36 18.96 -18.65
C PHE A 176 3.12 19.14 -17.33
N PHE A 177 3.84 20.25 -17.15
CA PHE A 177 4.57 20.52 -15.90
C PHE A 177 3.63 20.78 -14.72
N GLN A 178 2.55 21.55 -14.91
CA GLN A 178 1.53 21.78 -13.88
C GLN A 178 0.84 20.49 -13.45
N ALA A 179 0.41 19.66 -14.40
CA ALA A 179 -0.22 18.36 -14.12
C ALA A 179 0.76 17.39 -13.44
N SER A 180 2.01 17.34 -13.88
CA SER A 180 3.06 16.52 -13.23
C SER A 180 3.31 16.98 -11.80
N GLN A 181 3.45 18.29 -11.57
CA GLN A 181 3.67 18.87 -10.25
C GLN A 181 2.50 18.56 -9.31
N ALA A 182 1.26 18.74 -9.77
CA ALA A 182 0.04 18.44 -9.03
C ALA A 182 -0.16 16.95 -8.69
N ILE A 183 0.60 16.04 -9.33
CA ILE A 183 0.71 14.63 -8.94
C ILE A 183 1.84 14.45 -7.92
N THR A 184 3.04 14.99 -8.19
CA THR A 184 4.22 14.79 -7.32
C THR A 184 4.15 15.50 -5.98
N THR A 185 3.30 16.53 -5.81
CA THR A 185 3.09 17.21 -4.52
C THR A 185 1.99 16.57 -3.66
N LYS A 186 1.45 15.41 -4.05
CA LYS A 186 0.41 14.72 -3.28
C LYS A 186 1.01 13.85 -2.17
N ILE A 187 0.35 13.87 -1.02
CA ILE A 187 0.66 12.96 0.09
C ILE A 187 -0.07 11.65 -0.16
N ALA A 188 0.69 10.55 -0.16
CA ALA A 188 0.17 9.21 -0.21
C ALA A 188 -0.14 8.72 1.21
N ILE A 189 -1.41 8.43 1.50
CA ILE A 189 -1.84 7.76 2.73
C ILE A 189 -2.14 6.30 2.39
N ASP A 190 -1.63 5.39 3.21
CA ASP A 190 -1.83 3.95 3.06
C ASP A 190 -3.01 3.47 3.89
N VAL A 191 -3.94 2.77 3.22
CA VAL A 191 -5.23 2.35 3.76
C VAL A 191 -5.45 0.86 3.45
N PHE A 192 -5.74 0.07 4.47
CA PHE A 192 -6.12 -1.33 4.31
C PHE A 192 -7.63 -1.49 4.45
N TRP A 193 -8.30 -1.84 3.35
CA TRP A 193 -9.73 -2.09 3.33
C TRP A 193 -10.03 -3.54 3.74
N VAL A 194 -10.33 -3.70 5.03
CA VAL A 194 -10.49 -4.98 5.72
C VAL A 194 -11.60 -5.84 5.09
N CYS A 195 -12.68 -5.21 4.61
CA CYS A 195 -13.82 -5.90 4.00
C CYS A 195 -13.44 -6.67 2.73
N GLU A 196 -12.52 -6.13 1.92
CA GLU A 196 -12.05 -6.70 0.66
C GLU A 196 -10.67 -7.37 0.78
N ALA A 197 -10.06 -7.37 1.98
CA ALA A 197 -8.65 -7.69 2.20
C ALA A 197 -7.70 -6.94 1.24
N SER A 198 -8.02 -5.70 0.91
CA SER A 198 -7.38 -4.96 -0.19
C SER A 198 -6.54 -3.78 0.32
N TYR A 199 -5.32 -3.66 -0.19
CA TYR A 199 -4.40 -2.58 0.15
C TYR A 199 -4.51 -1.43 -0.86
N MET A 200 -4.60 -0.19 -0.36
CA MET A 200 -4.91 0.99 -1.15
C MET A 200 -4.01 2.17 -0.76
N LYS A 201 -3.53 2.92 -1.76
CA LYS A 201 -2.76 4.16 -1.55
C LYS A 201 -3.58 5.35 -2.06
N ILE A 202 -3.90 6.27 -1.15
CA ILE A 202 -4.83 7.39 -1.35
C ILE A 202 -4.03 8.70 -1.48
N TYR A 203 -4.07 9.33 -2.66
CA TYR A 203 -3.19 10.46 -3.01
C TYR A 203 -3.89 11.81 -2.83
N CYS A 204 -3.78 12.39 -1.64
CA CYS A 204 -4.44 13.62 -1.24
C CYS A 204 -3.54 14.85 -1.50
N ARG A 205 -4.09 16.05 -1.59
CA ARG A 205 -3.27 17.28 -1.50
C ARG A 205 -2.84 17.48 -0.04
N PRO A 206 -1.70 18.15 0.24
CA PRO A 206 -1.31 18.49 1.62
C PRO A 206 -2.36 19.31 2.38
N SER A 207 -3.17 20.09 1.65
CA SER A 207 -4.23 20.97 2.14
C SER A 207 -5.63 20.33 2.24
N ASP A 208 -5.83 19.14 1.68
CA ASP A 208 -7.11 18.42 1.78
C ASP A 208 -7.36 18.05 3.27
N ARG A 209 -8.62 17.93 3.70
CA ARG A 209 -9.02 17.67 5.10
C ARG A 209 -9.68 16.28 5.21
N PHE A 210 -10.30 16.01 6.37
CA PHE A 210 -10.89 14.69 6.63
C PHE A 210 -12.04 14.34 5.67
N ALA A 211 -12.90 15.31 5.33
CA ALA A 211 -14.01 15.08 4.41
C ALA A 211 -13.52 14.68 3.01
N GLU A 212 -12.52 15.40 2.48
CA GLU A 212 -11.90 15.09 1.19
C GLU A 212 -11.15 13.75 1.23
N PHE A 213 -10.49 13.40 2.34
CA PHE A 213 -9.91 12.06 2.54
C PHE A 213 -10.96 10.96 2.46
N GLN A 214 -12.11 11.14 3.12
CA GLN A 214 -13.22 10.19 3.07
C GLN A 214 -13.82 10.07 1.65
N GLU A 215 -13.89 11.15 0.88
CA GLU A 215 -14.35 11.11 -0.52
C GLU A 215 -13.30 10.53 -1.48
N HIS A 216 -12.00 10.76 -1.24
CA HIS A 216 -10.92 10.08 -1.99
C HIS A 216 -10.98 8.56 -1.80
N ILE A 217 -11.29 8.09 -0.57
CA ILE A 217 -11.59 6.69 -0.26
C ILE A 217 -12.89 6.23 -0.95
N ALA A 218 -13.98 7.00 -0.85
CA ALA A 218 -15.27 6.65 -1.45
C ALA A 218 -15.15 6.49 -2.97
N SER A 219 -14.33 7.31 -3.63
CA SER A 219 -14.08 7.22 -5.08
C SER A 219 -13.39 5.92 -5.51
N GLN A 220 -12.64 5.26 -4.63
CA GLN A 220 -11.87 4.05 -4.92
C GLN A 220 -12.47 2.78 -4.32
N THR A 221 -13.51 2.91 -3.50
CA THR A 221 -14.22 1.80 -2.84
C THR A 221 -15.69 1.80 -3.29
N LYS A 222 -16.53 0.98 -2.65
CA LYS A 222 -18.00 1.08 -2.74
C LYS A 222 -18.61 1.67 -1.45
N LEU A 223 -17.80 2.35 -0.63
CA LEU A 223 -18.12 2.71 0.75
C LEU A 223 -18.15 4.24 0.93
N SER A 224 -19.36 4.82 0.94
CA SER A 224 -19.57 6.27 1.11
C SER A 224 -19.00 6.78 2.46
N ALA A 225 -18.56 8.04 2.51
CA ALA A 225 -17.98 8.66 3.71
C ALA A 225 -18.81 8.42 4.99
N THR A 226 -20.13 8.49 4.87
CA THR A 226 -21.10 8.21 5.94
C THR A 226 -20.97 6.81 6.55
N LYS A 227 -20.58 5.78 5.78
CA LYS A 227 -20.48 4.38 6.21
C LYS A 227 -19.06 3.93 6.60
N GLN A 228 -18.04 4.75 6.38
CA GLN A 228 -16.65 4.40 6.70
C GLN A 228 -16.39 4.42 8.22
N THR A 229 -15.89 3.31 8.75
CA THR A 229 -15.18 3.23 10.03
C THR A 229 -13.68 3.28 9.72
N ILE A 230 -13.01 4.33 10.20
CA ILE A 230 -11.57 4.54 9.97
C ILE A 230 -10.85 4.40 11.31
N LEU A 231 -9.85 3.52 11.38
CA LEU A 231 -9.06 3.25 12.59
C LEU A 231 -7.56 3.43 12.31
N HIS A 232 -6.80 3.81 13.34
CA HIS A 232 -5.34 3.91 13.31
C HIS A 232 -4.79 3.60 14.69
N ASN A 233 -3.72 2.79 14.79
CA ASN A 233 -3.15 2.31 16.05
C ASN A 233 -4.21 1.74 17.04
N GLY A 234 -5.22 1.04 16.51
CA GLY A 234 -6.36 0.51 17.28
C GLY A 234 -7.49 1.50 17.58
N GLU A 235 -7.21 2.80 17.62
CA GLU A 235 -8.19 3.84 17.97
C GLU A 235 -9.06 4.28 16.78
N THR A 236 -10.12 5.05 17.05
CA THR A 236 -10.99 5.60 15.99
C THR A 236 -10.34 6.84 15.40
N PHE A 237 -9.87 6.78 14.15
CA PHE A 237 -9.24 7.93 13.52
C PHE A 237 -10.31 8.94 13.06
N LYS A 238 -10.49 9.98 13.87
CA LYS A 238 -11.29 11.18 13.59
C LYS A 238 -10.49 12.41 14.04
N PRO A 239 -9.58 12.93 13.22
CA PRO A 239 -8.95 14.21 13.50
C PRO A 239 -10.00 15.34 13.48
N ASP A 240 -9.65 16.48 14.06
CA ASP A 240 -10.39 17.73 13.87
C ASP A 240 -10.55 18.02 12.37
N GLY A 241 -11.75 18.45 11.93
CA GLY A 241 -11.98 18.90 10.56
C GLY A 241 -11.14 20.12 10.17
N ALA A 242 -10.65 20.88 11.16
CA ALA A 242 -9.67 21.93 10.97
C ALA A 242 -8.28 21.40 10.53
N LEU A 243 -7.94 20.14 10.80
CA LEU A 243 -6.60 19.57 10.59
C LEU A 243 -6.35 19.16 9.13
N PRO A 244 -5.30 19.69 8.46
CA PRO A 244 -4.94 19.28 7.10
C PRO A 244 -4.21 17.93 7.10
N ILE A 245 -4.29 17.22 5.97
CA ILE A 245 -3.63 15.92 5.72
C ILE A 245 -2.11 15.99 5.89
N SER A 246 -1.48 17.15 5.69
CA SER A 246 -0.04 17.35 5.99
C SER A 246 0.34 17.20 7.47
N ARG A 247 -0.62 16.97 8.37
CA ARG A 247 -0.42 16.67 9.80
C ARG A 247 -1.01 15.33 10.23
N TYR A 248 -1.35 14.45 9.29
CA TYR A 248 -1.87 13.11 9.61
C TYR A 248 -0.71 12.16 10.00
N PRO A 249 -1.00 11.02 10.67
CA PRO A 249 0.01 10.03 10.97
C PRO A 249 0.72 9.51 9.72
N ILE A 250 2.02 9.23 9.84
CA ILE A 250 2.79 8.55 8.80
C ILE A 250 2.34 7.08 8.75
N THR A 251 1.91 6.63 7.58
CA THR A 251 1.42 5.26 7.33
C THR A 251 2.43 4.44 6.54
N SER A 252 2.33 3.11 6.62
CA SER A 252 3.09 2.17 5.79
C SER A 252 2.26 0.90 5.50
N VAL A 253 2.79 -0.09 4.76
CA VAL A 253 2.12 -1.39 4.59
C VAL A 253 1.96 -2.12 5.93
N ALA A 254 2.95 -1.98 6.82
CA ALA A 254 2.95 -2.62 8.15
C ALA A 254 2.13 -1.86 9.21
N ASN A 255 1.93 -0.54 9.03
CA ASN A 255 0.97 0.23 9.84
C ASN A 255 0.14 1.19 8.96
N PRO A 256 -0.87 0.67 8.24
CA PRO A 256 -1.79 1.48 7.45
C PRO A 256 -3.02 1.89 8.27
N ILE A 257 -3.76 2.87 7.77
CA ILE A 257 -5.09 3.18 8.28
C ILE A 257 -6.04 2.01 7.96
N MET A 258 -6.69 1.45 8.97
CA MET A 258 -7.68 0.37 8.80
C MET A 258 -9.03 0.97 8.38
N LEU A 259 -9.56 0.50 7.26
CA LEU A 259 -10.89 0.87 6.77
C LEU A 259 -11.83 -0.33 6.87
N SER A 260 -12.93 -0.16 7.61
CA SER A 260 -14.03 -1.12 7.68
C SER A 260 -15.40 -0.44 7.56
N ASN A 261 -16.47 -1.23 7.45
CA ASN A 261 -17.83 -0.71 7.46
C ASN A 261 -18.26 -0.27 8.87
N LYS A 262 -19.28 0.59 8.96
CA LYS A 262 -20.08 0.84 10.18
C LYS A 262 -21.23 -0.17 10.33
N GLU A 263 -21.67 -0.77 9.23
CA GLU A 263 -22.80 -1.70 9.15
C GLU A 263 -22.32 -3.16 9.06
N GLN A 264 -23.22 -4.10 9.37
CA GLN A 264 -22.97 -5.54 9.25
C GLN A 264 -22.59 -5.95 7.81
N ILE A 265 -21.54 -6.75 7.66
CA ILE A 265 -21.00 -7.15 6.35
C ILE A 265 -21.67 -8.45 5.89
N HIS A 266 -22.40 -8.38 4.78
CA HIS A 266 -22.90 -9.55 4.07
C HIS A 266 -21.88 -9.96 3.00
N VAL A 267 -21.13 -11.04 3.26
CA VAL A 267 -20.07 -11.54 2.35
C VAL A 267 -20.72 -12.25 1.15
N GLN A 268 -21.07 -11.47 0.13
CA GLN A 268 -21.78 -11.97 -1.07
C GLN A 268 -20.85 -12.54 -2.15
N HIS A 269 -19.56 -12.21 -2.13
CA HIS A 269 -18.55 -12.77 -3.02
C HIS A 269 -17.29 -13.18 -2.25
N GLN A 270 -16.47 -14.02 -2.88
CA GLN A 270 -15.12 -14.30 -2.37
C GLN A 270 -14.17 -13.16 -2.78
N ILE A 271 -13.17 -12.90 -1.95
CA ILE A 271 -12.08 -11.98 -2.30
C ILE A 271 -11.20 -12.57 -3.42
N THR A 272 -10.83 -11.74 -4.37
CA THR A 272 -9.92 -12.06 -5.47
C THR A 272 -8.58 -11.36 -5.25
N PRO A 273 -7.44 -12.04 -5.51
CA PRO A 273 -6.15 -11.35 -5.56
C PRO A 273 -6.14 -10.35 -6.74
N PRO A 274 -5.29 -9.32 -6.73
CA PRO A 274 -5.10 -8.42 -7.87
C PRO A 274 -4.72 -9.19 -9.14
N PHE A 275 -5.03 -8.70 -10.34
CA PHE A 275 -4.66 -9.39 -11.58
C PHE A 275 -3.15 -9.61 -11.72
N VAL A 276 -2.75 -10.77 -12.24
CA VAL A 276 -1.39 -11.10 -12.70
C VAL A 276 -1.51 -11.91 -13.99
N ALA A 277 -0.59 -11.66 -14.94
CA ALA A 277 -0.58 -12.38 -16.21
C ALA A 277 -0.35 -13.89 -16.01
N THR A 278 -0.98 -14.71 -16.86
CA THR A 278 -0.83 -16.17 -16.80
C THR A 278 0.61 -16.60 -17.11
N MET A 279 1.04 -17.72 -16.50
CA MET A 279 2.31 -18.37 -16.85
C MET A 279 2.32 -18.73 -18.34
N PRO A 280 3.40 -18.41 -19.10
CA PRO A 280 3.41 -18.57 -20.55
C PRO A 280 3.46 -20.04 -20.98
N ALA A 281 2.72 -20.42 -22.01
CA ALA A 281 2.73 -21.79 -22.51
C ALA A 281 4.07 -22.17 -23.18
N LEU A 282 4.70 -23.24 -22.72
CA LEU A 282 5.88 -23.83 -23.37
C LEU A 282 5.51 -24.41 -24.75
N ARG A 283 6.37 -24.19 -25.75
CA ARG A 283 6.22 -24.75 -27.10
C ARG A 283 6.94 -26.10 -27.20
N PRO A 284 6.36 -27.15 -27.79
CA PRO A 284 6.99 -28.48 -27.83
C PRO A 284 8.21 -28.55 -28.75
N ARG A 285 8.31 -27.67 -29.77
CA ARG A 285 9.51 -27.58 -30.63
C ARG A 285 10.61 -26.78 -29.94
N PHE A 286 11.85 -27.27 -29.97
CA PHE A 286 13.06 -26.55 -29.54
C PHE A 286 13.33 -25.35 -30.45
N SER A 287 13.61 -24.17 -29.87
CA SER A 287 14.06 -22.99 -30.60
C SER A 287 14.59 -21.91 -29.65
N THR A 288 15.91 -21.71 -29.60
CA THR A 288 16.57 -20.69 -28.75
C THR A 288 15.96 -19.28 -28.85
N GLN A 289 15.45 -18.91 -30.03
CA GLN A 289 14.77 -17.62 -30.27
C GLN A 289 13.35 -17.53 -29.70
N ASN A 290 12.61 -18.64 -29.65
CA ASN A 290 11.25 -18.70 -29.09
C ASN A 290 11.23 -19.07 -27.60
N ASP A 291 12.26 -19.77 -27.12
CA ASP A 291 12.31 -20.30 -25.76
C ASP A 291 12.84 -19.26 -24.76
N TYR A 292 13.80 -18.41 -25.16
CA TYR A 292 14.23 -17.23 -24.41
C TYR A 292 13.07 -16.31 -23.93
N PRO A 293 12.16 -15.82 -24.80
CA PRO A 293 11.06 -14.95 -24.35
C PRO A 293 10.03 -15.68 -23.47
N ILE A 294 9.90 -17.01 -23.58
CA ILE A 294 9.06 -17.81 -22.68
C ILE A 294 9.70 -17.90 -21.30
N ALA A 295 11.00 -18.22 -21.21
CA ALA A 295 11.73 -18.22 -19.93
C ALA A 295 11.71 -16.84 -19.25
N LYS A 296 11.90 -15.76 -20.02
CA LYS A 296 11.75 -14.39 -19.51
C LYS A 296 10.33 -14.12 -18.97
N GLY A 297 9.29 -14.56 -19.68
CA GLY A 297 7.90 -14.42 -19.25
C GLY A 297 7.59 -15.20 -17.98
N ALA A 298 8.10 -16.43 -17.87
CA ALA A 298 7.95 -17.28 -16.68
C ALA A 298 8.60 -16.64 -15.45
N LEU A 299 9.89 -16.23 -15.57
CA LEU A 299 10.62 -15.51 -14.53
C LEU A 299 9.86 -14.25 -14.08
N ALA A 300 9.45 -13.40 -15.02
CA ALA A 300 8.75 -12.16 -14.70
C ALA A 300 7.41 -12.40 -13.98
N THR A 301 6.67 -13.45 -14.37
CA THR A 301 5.46 -13.86 -13.64
C THR A 301 5.81 -14.39 -12.25
N GLY A 302 6.87 -15.19 -12.11
CA GLY A 302 7.38 -15.69 -10.82
C GLY A 302 7.69 -14.56 -9.83
N CYS A 303 8.50 -13.57 -10.23
CA CYS A 303 8.81 -12.40 -9.40
C CYS A 303 7.54 -11.63 -8.94
N ILE A 304 6.53 -11.49 -9.80
CA ILE A 304 5.28 -10.81 -9.43
C ILE A 304 4.45 -11.67 -8.46
N LEU A 305 4.51 -13.00 -8.56
CA LEU A 305 3.86 -13.92 -7.61
C LEU A 305 4.59 -13.97 -6.26
N GLN A 306 5.91 -13.78 -6.20
CA GLN A 306 6.63 -13.53 -4.94
C GLN A 306 6.12 -12.26 -4.25
N ILE A 307 6.00 -11.15 -4.98
CA ILE A 307 5.46 -9.89 -4.43
C ILE A 307 4.02 -10.11 -3.92
N ARG A 308 3.19 -10.89 -4.63
CA ARG A 308 1.86 -11.28 -4.15
C ARG A 308 1.93 -12.09 -2.83
N GLN A 309 2.79 -13.09 -2.73
CA GLN A 309 2.92 -13.89 -1.51
C GLN A 309 3.40 -13.04 -0.32
N LYS A 310 4.37 -12.13 -0.51
CA LYS A 310 4.76 -11.16 0.51
C LYS A 310 3.56 -10.30 0.96
N MET A 311 2.81 -9.72 0.03
CA MET A 311 1.59 -8.95 0.36
C MET A 311 0.56 -9.79 1.13
N ILE A 312 0.37 -11.07 0.79
CA ILE A 312 -0.52 -11.98 1.52
C ILE A 312 -0.06 -12.21 2.97
N HIS A 313 1.26 -12.29 3.22
CA HIS A 313 1.80 -12.42 4.57
C HIS A 313 1.57 -11.16 5.41
N GLU A 314 1.87 -9.97 4.86
CA GLU A 314 1.57 -8.69 5.53
C GLU A 314 0.08 -8.59 5.88
N MET A 315 -0.81 -8.93 4.94
CA MET A 315 -2.26 -8.89 5.14
C MET A 315 -2.74 -9.82 6.27
N HIS A 316 -2.09 -10.97 6.52
CA HIS A 316 -2.40 -11.79 7.69
C HIS A 316 -2.03 -11.10 9.01
N GLY A 317 -0.90 -10.39 9.06
CA GLY A 317 -0.54 -9.56 10.22
C GLY A 317 -1.56 -8.44 10.48
N LEU A 318 -2.05 -7.79 9.42
CA LEU A 318 -3.12 -6.78 9.52
C LEU A 318 -4.46 -7.38 9.95
N PHE A 319 -4.78 -8.63 9.56
CA PHE A 319 -5.95 -9.35 10.06
C PHE A 319 -5.85 -9.62 11.58
N ASP A 320 -4.70 -10.14 12.04
CA ASP A 320 -4.43 -10.37 13.47
C ASP A 320 -4.57 -9.07 14.27
N GLN A 321 -3.92 -7.98 13.81
CA GLN A 321 -4.00 -6.65 14.42
C GLN A 321 -5.45 -6.12 14.50
N TYR A 322 -6.26 -6.34 13.45
CA TYR A 322 -7.66 -5.91 13.41
C TYR A 322 -8.56 -6.72 14.35
N VAL A 323 -8.38 -8.04 14.47
CA VAL A 323 -9.16 -8.86 15.42
C VAL A 323 -8.81 -8.50 16.87
N ILE A 324 -7.52 -8.31 17.17
CA ILE A 324 -7.05 -7.80 18.47
C ILE A 324 -7.71 -6.44 18.77
N THR A 325 -7.68 -5.51 17.81
CA THR A 325 -8.34 -4.20 17.92
C THR A 325 -9.83 -4.32 18.22
N LEU A 326 -10.58 -5.19 17.53
CA LEU A 326 -12.01 -5.39 17.80
C LEU A 326 -12.26 -5.95 19.20
N ARG A 327 -11.49 -6.96 19.63
CA ARG A 327 -11.61 -7.63 20.93
C ARG A 327 -11.34 -6.66 22.07
N ASP A 328 -10.24 -5.92 22.00
CA ASP A 328 -9.77 -5.09 23.11
C ASP A 328 -10.62 -3.83 23.26
N ARG A 329 -11.15 -3.30 22.15
CA ARG A 329 -12.17 -2.25 22.17
C ARG A 329 -13.50 -2.71 22.77
N LEU A 330 -13.99 -3.90 22.42
CA LEU A 330 -15.20 -4.44 23.05
C LEU A 330 -15.01 -4.61 24.55
N LYS A 331 -13.84 -5.08 25.00
CA LYS A 331 -13.50 -5.19 26.42
C LYS A 331 -13.50 -3.82 27.10
N MET A 332 -12.83 -2.81 26.53
CA MET A 332 -12.82 -1.45 27.08
C MET A 332 -14.19 -0.79 27.12
N ASP A 333 -14.95 -0.81 26.01
CA ASP A 333 -16.25 -0.16 25.92
C ASP A 333 -17.27 -0.86 26.84
N THR A 334 -17.17 -2.19 27.04
CA THR A 334 -18.02 -2.93 28.00
C THR A 334 -17.70 -2.54 29.44
N LEU A 335 -16.43 -2.51 29.84
CA LEU A 335 -16.03 -2.12 31.20
C LEU A 335 -16.48 -0.70 31.54
N ARG A 336 -16.26 0.26 30.62
CA ARG A 336 -16.72 1.65 30.77
C ARG A 336 -18.21 1.75 31.06
N LEU A 337 -19.03 0.95 30.36
CA LEU A 337 -20.48 0.97 30.54
C LEU A 337 -20.91 0.24 31.83
N GLN A 338 -20.21 -0.84 32.22
CA GLN A 338 -20.42 -1.51 33.51
C GLN A 338 -20.08 -0.58 34.70
N ASP A 339 -18.99 0.18 34.66
CA ASP A 339 -18.63 1.13 35.71
C ASP A 339 -19.61 2.32 35.78
N HIS A 340 -20.10 2.81 34.64
CA HIS A 340 -21.12 3.86 34.61
C HIS A 340 -22.46 3.39 35.20
N HIS A 341 -22.92 2.21 34.81
CA HIS A 341 -24.15 1.60 35.35
C HIS A 341 -24.04 1.32 36.85
N LYS A 342 -22.89 0.78 37.30
CA LYS A 342 -22.58 0.57 38.72
C LYS A 342 -22.67 1.87 39.54
N SER A 343 -22.22 3.00 38.99
CA SER A 343 -22.39 4.32 39.62
C SER A 343 -23.86 4.70 39.83
N VAL A 344 -24.70 4.51 38.80
CA VAL A 344 -26.16 4.70 38.89
C VAL A 344 -26.78 3.77 39.93
N LYS A 345 -26.40 2.49 39.94
CA LYS A 345 -26.90 1.50 40.90
C LYS A 345 -26.52 1.85 42.35
N SER A 346 -25.36 2.46 42.58
CA SER A 346 -25.00 3.03 43.89
C SER A 346 -25.89 4.22 44.27
N LYS A 347 -26.21 5.14 43.35
CA LYS A 347 -27.14 6.26 43.60
C LYS A 347 -28.55 5.77 43.95
N LEU A 348 -29.09 4.81 43.19
CA LEU A 348 -30.38 4.17 43.46
C LEU A 348 -30.43 3.59 44.89
N SER A 349 -29.39 2.86 45.29
CA SER A 349 -29.28 2.29 46.64
C SER A 349 -29.24 3.35 47.75
N ILE A 350 -28.56 4.48 47.54
CA ILE A 350 -28.52 5.60 48.49
C ILE A 350 -29.91 6.25 48.63
N MET A 351 -30.60 6.51 47.51
CA MET A 351 -31.97 7.04 47.50
C MET A 351 -32.96 6.09 48.21
N SER A 352 -32.83 4.77 47.99
CA SER A 352 -33.62 3.72 48.66
C SER A 352 -33.49 3.75 50.19
N ASN A 353 -32.30 4.11 50.70
CA ASN A 353 -32.07 4.28 52.14
C ASN A 353 -32.66 5.59 52.65
N TYR A 354 -32.47 6.72 51.95
CA TYR A 354 -33.05 8.02 52.36
C TYR A 354 -34.59 8.00 52.42
N LEU A 355 -35.27 7.38 51.46
CA LEU A 355 -36.74 7.21 51.52
C LEU A 355 -37.17 6.33 52.70
N ARG A 356 -36.41 5.27 53.00
CA ARG A 356 -36.68 4.33 54.09
C ARG A 356 -36.49 4.96 55.46
N ASP A 357 -35.46 5.79 55.61
CA ASP A 357 -35.18 6.51 56.86
C ASP A 357 -36.12 7.71 57.04
N GLY A 358 -36.47 8.44 55.97
CA GLY A 358 -37.56 9.43 55.99
C GLY A 358 -38.89 8.82 56.47
N ARG A 359 -39.30 7.68 55.92
CA ARG A 359 -40.48 6.92 56.39
C ARG A 359 -40.37 6.45 57.84
N ARG A 360 -39.18 6.06 58.32
CA ARG A 360 -38.97 5.71 59.74
C ARG A 360 -39.16 6.92 60.64
N ILE A 361 -38.63 8.08 60.27
CA ILE A 361 -38.77 9.34 61.01
C ILE A 361 -40.24 9.75 61.12
N LEU A 362 -41.01 9.71 60.03
CA LEU A 362 -42.44 10.04 60.06
C LEU A 362 -43.27 9.03 60.88
N ASN A 363 -42.99 7.72 60.79
CA ASN A 363 -43.67 6.70 61.60
C ASN A 363 -43.44 6.87 63.11
N LEU A 364 -42.23 7.31 63.51
CA LEU A 364 -41.92 7.65 64.91
C LEU A 364 -42.66 8.93 65.36
N GLN A 365 -42.89 9.87 64.44
CA GLN A 365 -43.63 11.11 64.70
C GLN A 365 -45.16 10.89 64.81
N GLY A 366 -45.76 10.11 63.93
CA GLY A 366 -47.22 9.96 63.80
C GLY A 366 -47.92 9.53 65.08
N ASN A 367 -47.30 8.66 65.88
CA ASN A 367 -47.82 8.21 67.18
C ASN A 367 -47.86 9.31 68.27
N THR A 368 -47.42 10.55 67.98
CA THR A 368 -47.23 11.61 69.00
C THR A 368 -47.71 13.01 68.55
N GLN A 369 -48.74 13.11 67.70
CA GLN A 369 -49.20 14.41 67.17
C GLN A 369 -50.73 14.61 67.13
N LYS A 370 -51.15 15.88 67.26
CA LYS A 370 -52.46 16.43 66.88
C LYS A 370 -52.25 17.85 66.32
N GLY A 371 -53.01 18.24 65.30
CA GLY A 371 -52.98 19.58 64.71
C GLY A 371 -52.08 19.71 63.46
N ARG A 372 -51.74 20.95 63.09
CA ARG A 372 -51.16 21.36 61.80
C ARG A 372 -49.93 20.58 61.30
N ILE A 373 -49.16 19.97 62.20
CA ILE A 373 -47.98 19.14 61.82
C ILE A 373 -48.43 17.80 61.18
N SER A 374 -49.63 17.31 61.51
CA SER A 374 -50.25 16.12 60.89
C SER A 374 -50.51 16.32 59.39
N GLU A 375 -50.83 17.53 58.97
CA GLU A 375 -51.12 17.86 57.56
C GLU A 375 -49.82 17.90 56.75
N ILE A 376 -48.75 18.48 57.32
CA ILE A 376 -47.40 18.49 56.74
C ILE A 376 -46.83 17.06 56.67
N THR A 377 -47.02 16.26 57.73
CA THR A 377 -46.63 14.85 57.77
C THR A 377 -47.29 14.08 56.63
N HIS A 378 -48.59 14.25 56.42
CA HIS A 378 -49.32 13.55 55.35
C HIS A 378 -48.90 13.99 53.93
N GLN A 379 -48.59 15.28 53.74
CA GLN A 379 -48.02 15.77 52.48
C GLN A 379 -46.61 15.22 52.20
N LEU A 380 -45.82 14.92 53.24
CA LEU A 380 -44.52 14.27 53.10
C LEU A 380 -44.64 12.76 52.90
N GLU A 381 -45.60 12.09 53.53
CA GLU A 381 -45.94 10.67 53.27
C GLU A 381 -46.25 10.45 51.78
N HIS A 382 -47.12 11.29 51.18
CA HIS A 382 -47.45 11.23 49.76
C HIS A 382 -46.21 11.39 48.87
N LYS A 383 -45.36 12.39 49.14
CA LYS A 383 -44.12 12.62 48.35
C LYS A 383 -43.08 11.50 48.52
N LEU A 384 -43.03 10.87 49.70
CA LEU A 384 -42.20 9.67 49.92
C LEU A 384 -42.78 8.44 49.21
N GLU A 385 -44.09 8.37 48.98
CA GLU A 385 -44.73 7.36 48.14
C GLU A 385 -44.48 7.58 46.65
N GLU A 386 -44.66 8.80 46.15
CA GLU A 386 -44.30 9.21 44.78
C GLU A 386 -42.82 8.90 44.48
N GLY A 387 -41.90 9.40 45.31
CA GLY A 387 -40.47 9.13 45.16
C GLY A 387 -40.09 7.66 45.31
N SER A 388 -40.87 6.86 46.05
CA SER A 388 -40.69 5.40 46.10
C SER A 388 -41.16 4.71 44.83
N HIS A 389 -42.24 5.20 44.21
CA HIS A 389 -42.75 4.64 42.95
C HIS A 389 -41.73 4.89 41.82
N ASP A 390 -41.28 6.13 41.67
CA ASP A 390 -40.26 6.49 40.67
C ASP A 390 -38.97 5.69 40.85
N LEU A 391 -38.51 5.53 42.10
CA LEU A 391 -37.31 4.74 42.39
C LEU A 391 -37.47 3.26 41.99
N ILE A 392 -38.65 2.66 42.21
CA ILE A 392 -38.92 1.27 41.79
C ILE A 392 -38.88 1.15 40.26
N GLN A 393 -39.43 2.13 39.52
CA GLN A 393 -39.35 2.14 38.04
C GLN A 393 -37.89 2.24 37.57
N PHE A 394 -37.07 3.05 38.24
CA PHE A 394 -35.65 3.21 37.91
C PHE A 394 -34.80 1.99 38.31
N GLU A 395 -35.12 1.31 39.41
CA GLU A 395 -34.52 0.02 39.78
C GLU A 395 -34.89 -1.07 38.75
N MET A 396 -36.13 -1.12 38.25
CA MET A 396 -36.53 -2.02 37.17
C MET A 396 -35.75 -1.78 35.88
N GLN A 397 -35.67 -0.53 35.41
CA GLN A 397 -34.87 -0.16 34.22
C GLN A 397 -33.37 -0.45 34.41
N SER A 398 -32.84 -0.22 35.62
CA SER A 398 -31.47 -0.60 35.97
C SER A 398 -31.24 -2.10 35.83
N ASN A 399 -32.20 -2.94 36.21
CA ASN A 399 -32.10 -4.40 36.11
C ASN A 399 -32.13 -4.90 34.65
N GLU A 400 -32.95 -4.31 33.78
CA GLU A 400 -32.93 -4.62 32.33
C GLU A 400 -31.56 -4.33 31.69
N ILE A 401 -30.90 -3.24 32.10
CA ILE A 401 -29.55 -2.90 31.63
C ILE A 401 -28.52 -3.89 32.20
N ASP A 402 -28.68 -4.31 33.45
CA ASP A 402 -27.84 -5.33 34.10
C ASP A 402 -27.87 -6.66 33.33
N GLU A 403 -29.04 -7.14 32.89
CA GLU A 403 -29.14 -8.38 32.09
C GLU A 403 -28.31 -8.30 30.80
N ILE A 404 -28.40 -7.18 30.08
CA ILE A 404 -27.63 -6.94 28.84
C ILE A 404 -26.12 -6.88 29.15
N LEU A 405 -25.73 -6.17 30.21
CA LEU A 405 -24.32 -6.04 30.62
C LEU A 405 -23.72 -7.36 31.09
N ASN A 406 -24.48 -8.19 31.80
CA ASN A 406 -24.02 -9.52 32.23
C ASN A 406 -23.85 -10.46 31.03
N GLN A 407 -24.77 -10.46 30.05
CA GLN A 407 -24.61 -11.26 28.83
C GLN A 407 -23.42 -10.77 27.98
N LEU A 408 -23.22 -9.45 27.86
CA LEU A 408 -22.04 -8.87 27.21
C LEU A 408 -20.75 -9.29 27.92
N HIS A 409 -20.72 -9.25 29.25
CA HIS A 409 -19.55 -9.64 30.03
C HIS A 409 -19.20 -11.12 29.85
N LEU A 410 -20.19 -12.01 29.87
CA LEU A 410 -20.01 -13.44 29.58
C LEU A 410 -19.44 -13.64 28.16
N ASP A 411 -20.03 -13.02 27.14
CA ASP A 411 -19.60 -13.19 25.75
C ASP A 411 -18.21 -12.57 25.46
N VAL A 412 -17.87 -11.44 26.09
CA VAL A 412 -16.64 -10.68 25.80
C VAL A 412 -15.45 -11.08 26.68
N PHE A 413 -15.67 -11.48 27.94
CA PHE A 413 -14.59 -11.81 28.89
C PHE A 413 -14.47 -13.30 29.22
N VAL A 414 -15.59 -14.02 29.39
CA VAL A 414 -15.56 -15.43 29.82
C VAL A 414 -15.47 -16.38 28.62
N ASN A 415 -16.29 -16.15 27.59
CA ASN A 415 -16.33 -16.98 26.38
C ASN A 415 -15.28 -16.58 25.33
N ASP A 416 -14.74 -15.35 25.42
CA ASP A 416 -13.96 -14.64 24.39
C ASP A 416 -14.34 -15.06 22.96
N ILE A 417 -15.57 -14.68 22.58
CA ILE A 417 -16.22 -14.98 21.29
C ILE A 417 -15.38 -14.67 20.04
N LEU A 418 -14.35 -13.82 20.13
CA LEU A 418 -13.46 -13.52 19.01
C LEU A 418 -12.24 -14.43 19.04
N GLN A 419 -11.64 -14.64 20.21
CA GLN A 419 -10.49 -15.54 20.37
C GLN A 419 -10.84 -17.01 20.11
N SER A 420 -12.08 -17.43 20.33
CA SER A 420 -12.58 -18.79 20.04
C SER A 420 -12.87 -19.04 18.55
N ILE A 421 -13.18 -17.99 17.78
CA ILE A 421 -13.40 -18.06 16.32
C ILE A 421 -12.08 -17.88 15.57
N TRP A 422 -11.24 -16.93 15.99
CA TRP A 422 -10.03 -16.54 15.29
C TRP A 422 -8.88 -17.54 15.48
N LYS A 423 -8.25 -17.95 14.36
CA LYS A 423 -7.25 -19.02 14.33
C LYS A 423 -6.06 -18.61 13.45
N PRO A 424 -5.09 -17.84 14.00
CA PRO A 424 -3.92 -17.34 13.25
C PRO A 424 -3.09 -18.47 12.60
N SER A 425 -3.06 -19.65 13.22
CA SER A 425 -2.37 -20.85 12.75
C SER A 425 -2.99 -21.51 11.51
N GLN A 426 -4.17 -21.06 11.07
CA GLN A 426 -4.77 -21.45 9.78
C GLN A 426 -4.43 -20.46 8.65
N GLY A 427 -3.67 -19.39 8.94
CA GLY A 427 -3.18 -18.43 7.95
C GLY A 427 -1.83 -18.79 7.35
N CYS A 428 -1.39 -17.99 6.38
CA CYS A 428 -0.01 -18.04 5.86
C CYS A 428 0.83 -17.06 6.70
N ASN A 429 1.17 -17.49 7.93
CA ASN A 429 1.86 -16.68 8.94
C ASN A 429 3.39 -16.85 8.83
N VAL A 430 4.18 -16.07 9.55
CA VAL A 430 5.66 -16.00 9.45
C VAL A 430 6.34 -17.36 9.66
N GLN A 431 5.77 -18.24 10.49
CA GLN A 431 6.27 -19.60 10.73
C GLN A 431 6.15 -20.55 9.50
N ASP A 432 5.41 -20.15 8.47
CA ASP A 432 5.29 -20.85 7.20
C ASP A 432 6.31 -20.36 6.15
N GLU A 433 7.53 -20.01 6.61
CA GLU A 433 8.67 -19.56 5.79
C GLU A 433 8.86 -20.41 4.53
N LYS A 434 8.54 -21.71 4.63
CA LYS A 434 8.57 -22.70 3.54
C LYS A 434 7.98 -22.18 2.24
N CYS A 435 6.84 -21.49 2.25
CA CYS A 435 6.23 -20.98 1.02
C CYS A 435 6.98 -19.77 0.43
N SER A 436 7.55 -18.92 1.30
CA SER A 436 8.39 -17.79 0.89
C SER A 436 9.71 -18.29 0.30
N THR A 437 10.38 -19.21 1.00
CA THR A 437 11.68 -19.78 0.61
C THR A 437 11.57 -20.66 -0.64
N GLU A 438 10.49 -21.45 -0.79
CA GLU A 438 10.19 -22.19 -2.02
C GLU A 438 9.96 -21.24 -3.22
N LEU A 439 9.18 -20.18 -3.06
CA LEU A 439 8.97 -19.19 -4.15
C LEU A 439 10.21 -18.36 -4.47
N VAL A 440 11.13 -18.16 -3.52
CA VAL A 440 12.48 -17.62 -3.78
C VAL A 440 13.27 -18.62 -4.63
N HIS A 441 13.51 -19.82 -4.13
CA HIS A 441 14.27 -20.87 -4.81
C HIS A 441 13.78 -21.15 -6.24
N LEU A 442 12.46 -21.34 -6.40
CA LEU A 442 11.83 -21.58 -7.71
C LEU A 442 12.09 -20.46 -8.72
N THR A 443 12.13 -19.21 -8.26
CA THR A 443 12.33 -18.04 -9.13
C THR A 443 13.81 -17.82 -9.42
N ASP A 444 14.71 -18.12 -8.47
CA ASP A 444 16.15 -18.11 -8.68
C ASP A 444 16.57 -19.16 -9.72
N GLU A 445 16.01 -20.38 -9.64
CA GLU A 445 16.19 -21.42 -10.66
C GLU A 445 15.66 -20.99 -12.05
N MET A 446 14.51 -20.30 -12.11
CA MET A 446 14.01 -19.69 -13.35
C MET A 446 14.94 -18.59 -13.88
N GLU A 447 15.51 -17.76 -13.00
CA GLU A 447 16.41 -16.68 -13.40
C GLU A 447 17.68 -17.26 -14.04
N ASP A 448 18.17 -18.36 -13.50
CA ASP A 448 19.34 -19.07 -13.98
C ASP A 448 19.12 -19.74 -15.34
N ILE A 449 17.96 -20.37 -15.56
CA ILE A 449 17.55 -20.87 -16.88
C ILE A 449 17.40 -19.69 -17.87
N PHE A 450 16.81 -18.57 -17.45
CA PHE A 450 16.69 -17.37 -18.28
C PHE A 450 18.08 -16.79 -18.67
N LYS A 451 19.04 -16.72 -17.74
CA LYS A 451 20.43 -16.31 -18.01
C LYS A 451 21.09 -17.21 -19.06
N ARG A 452 20.89 -18.55 -18.94
CA ARG A 452 21.42 -19.52 -19.91
C ARG A 452 20.76 -19.39 -21.28
N PHE A 453 19.42 -19.33 -21.36
CA PHE A 453 18.71 -19.14 -22.62
C PHE A 453 19.03 -17.78 -23.29
N SER A 454 19.36 -16.74 -22.51
CA SER A 454 19.85 -15.45 -23.00
C SER A 454 21.22 -15.57 -23.69
N ARG A 455 22.10 -16.44 -23.19
CA ARG A 455 23.38 -16.79 -23.82
C ARG A 455 23.14 -17.60 -25.09
N ASP A 456 22.33 -18.66 -25.02
CA ASP A 456 22.06 -19.57 -26.15
C ASP A 456 21.43 -18.84 -27.35
N LYS A 457 20.54 -17.88 -27.07
CA LYS A 457 19.96 -16.98 -28.08
C LYS A 457 21.02 -16.11 -28.79
N LYS A 458 22.09 -15.72 -28.09
CA LYS A 458 23.22 -14.95 -28.66
C LYS A 458 24.16 -15.87 -29.46
N THR A 459 24.41 -17.09 -28.99
CA THR A 459 25.18 -18.13 -29.70
C THR A 459 24.49 -18.60 -30.98
N GLY A 460 23.15 -18.66 -30.98
CA GLY A 460 22.34 -19.01 -32.14
C GLY A 460 22.26 -20.51 -32.40
N LYS A 461 23.35 -21.11 -32.90
CA LYS A 461 23.45 -22.56 -33.15
C LYS A 461 24.32 -23.22 -32.09
N LEU A 462 23.70 -24.08 -31.29
CA LEU A 462 24.34 -24.85 -30.22
C LEU A 462 25.04 -26.11 -30.77
N SER A 463 25.98 -26.67 -30.00
CA SER A 463 26.43 -28.06 -30.19
C SER A 463 25.36 -29.06 -29.75
N TYR A 464 25.53 -30.33 -30.11
CA TYR A 464 24.58 -31.38 -29.74
C TYR A 464 24.35 -31.48 -28.22
N ASN A 465 25.43 -31.42 -27.42
CA ASN A 465 25.33 -31.54 -25.96
C ASN A 465 24.61 -30.33 -25.35
N GLU A 466 24.95 -29.12 -25.78
CA GLU A 466 24.27 -27.88 -25.36
C GLU A 466 22.79 -27.88 -25.77
N GLU A 467 22.45 -28.39 -26.96
CA GLU A 467 21.06 -28.55 -27.41
C GLU A 467 20.27 -29.53 -26.51
N GLN A 468 20.87 -30.64 -26.06
CA GLN A 468 20.19 -31.53 -25.11
C GLN A 468 20.05 -30.89 -23.72
N ILE A 469 21.07 -30.17 -23.24
CA ILE A 469 21.00 -29.43 -21.97
C ILE A 469 19.86 -28.40 -22.02
N HIS A 470 19.80 -27.58 -23.07
CA HIS A 470 18.73 -26.59 -23.26
C HIS A 470 17.33 -27.23 -23.30
N LYS A 471 17.18 -28.42 -23.91
CA LYS A 471 15.91 -29.18 -23.90
C LYS A 471 15.55 -29.68 -22.50
N MET A 472 16.51 -30.16 -21.71
CA MET A 472 16.26 -30.58 -20.32
C MET A 472 15.90 -29.39 -19.43
N GLU A 473 16.62 -28.27 -19.55
CA GLU A 473 16.30 -27.02 -18.83
C GLU A 473 14.93 -26.47 -19.22
N LYS A 474 14.53 -26.60 -20.48
CA LYS A 474 13.18 -26.23 -20.95
C LYS A 474 12.07 -27.08 -20.32
N LEU A 475 12.33 -28.35 -20.03
CA LEU A 475 11.39 -29.22 -19.30
C LEU A 475 11.38 -28.87 -17.81
N SER A 476 12.55 -28.64 -17.20
CA SER A 476 12.70 -28.17 -15.81
C SER A 476 11.95 -26.86 -15.56
N LEU A 477 12.12 -25.85 -16.43
CA LEU A 477 11.37 -24.60 -16.41
C LEU A 477 9.84 -24.83 -16.35
N GLY A 478 9.34 -25.81 -17.11
CA GLY A 478 7.93 -26.19 -17.12
C GLY A 478 7.44 -26.88 -15.85
N ASP A 479 8.33 -27.44 -15.04
CA ASP A 479 8.03 -27.94 -13.71
C ASP A 479 8.08 -26.81 -12.66
N LEU A 480 9.12 -25.98 -12.69
CA LEU A 480 9.25 -24.80 -11.82
C LEU A 480 8.02 -23.89 -11.93
N MET A 481 7.53 -23.65 -13.15
CA MET A 481 6.31 -22.88 -13.39
C MET A 481 5.06 -23.50 -12.75
N LYS A 482 4.93 -24.84 -12.76
CA LYS A 482 3.82 -25.55 -12.09
C LYS A 482 3.95 -25.46 -10.59
N ARG A 483 5.12 -25.77 -10.03
CA ARG A 483 5.41 -25.67 -8.58
C ARG A 483 5.12 -24.27 -8.04
N THR A 484 5.51 -23.23 -8.79
CA THR A 484 5.22 -21.82 -8.47
C THR A 484 3.72 -21.57 -8.38
N MET A 485 2.94 -22.01 -9.37
CA MET A 485 1.48 -21.86 -9.38
C MET A 485 0.79 -22.66 -8.26
N THR A 486 1.26 -23.86 -7.94
CA THR A 486 0.75 -24.66 -6.81
C THR A 486 1.04 -23.99 -5.48
N CYS A 487 2.25 -23.46 -5.28
CA CYS A 487 2.66 -22.80 -4.04
C CYS A 487 1.82 -21.54 -3.76
N ILE A 488 1.69 -20.64 -4.75
CA ILE A 488 0.86 -19.43 -4.59
C ILE A 488 -0.62 -19.77 -4.41
N GLY A 489 -1.13 -20.81 -5.10
CA GLY A 489 -2.52 -21.25 -4.96
C GLY A 489 -2.88 -21.62 -3.52
N GLY A 490 -2.02 -22.38 -2.85
CA GLY A 490 -2.20 -22.72 -1.44
C GLY A 490 -2.11 -21.51 -0.49
N CYS A 491 -1.28 -20.51 -0.82
CA CYS A 491 -1.20 -19.26 -0.06
C CYS A 491 -2.50 -18.45 -0.17
N GLU A 492 -3.05 -18.33 -1.39
CA GLU A 492 -4.32 -17.64 -1.61
C GLU A 492 -5.53 -18.38 -1.01
N GLU A 493 -5.51 -19.70 -0.93
CA GLU A 493 -6.56 -20.48 -0.25
C GLU A 493 -6.54 -20.24 1.26
N ARG A 494 -5.36 -20.20 1.90
CA ARG A 494 -5.21 -19.79 3.31
C ARG A 494 -5.72 -18.37 3.52
N TRP A 495 -5.36 -17.43 2.66
CA TRP A 495 -5.82 -16.03 2.69
C TRP A 495 -7.35 -15.88 2.57
N ARG A 496 -7.98 -16.53 1.59
CA ARG A 496 -9.45 -16.58 1.45
C ARG A 496 -10.14 -17.21 2.66
N SER A 497 -9.47 -18.15 3.34
CA SER A 497 -10.01 -18.84 4.52
C SER A 497 -9.90 -17.98 5.78
N GLN A 498 -8.78 -17.29 5.97
CA GLN A 498 -8.61 -16.31 7.05
C GLN A 498 -9.59 -15.14 6.91
N HIS A 499 -9.78 -14.59 5.70
CA HIS A 499 -10.74 -13.52 5.47
C HIS A 499 -12.18 -13.92 5.83
N LYS A 500 -12.59 -15.16 5.53
CA LYS A 500 -13.91 -15.66 5.97
C LYS A 500 -14.06 -15.64 7.50
N LEU A 501 -13.04 -16.10 8.24
CA LEU A 501 -13.03 -16.02 9.71
C LEU A 501 -13.05 -14.57 10.21
N LEU A 502 -12.29 -13.68 9.57
CA LEU A 502 -12.21 -12.25 9.87
C LEU A 502 -13.58 -11.56 9.75
N MET A 503 -14.33 -11.88 8.70
CA MET A 503 -15.69 -11.35 8.49
C MET A 503 -16.70 -11.91 9.51
N VAL A 504 -16.55 -13.17 9.94
CA VAL A 504 -17.35 -13.71 11.06
C VAL A 504 -17.02 -13.00 12.37
N CYS A 505 -15.73 -12.81 12.69
CA CYS A 505 -15.28 -12.04 13.85
C CYS A 505 -15.82 -10.60 13.82
N HIS A 506 -15.73 -9.91 12.68
CA HIS A 506 -16.27 -8.56 12.52
C HIS A 506 -17.79 -8.50 12.75
N ASN A 507 -18.56 -9.43 12.17
CA ASN A 507 -20.02 -9.45 12.34
C ASN A 507 -20.44 -9.81 13.78
N LYS A 508 -19.75 -10.76 14.44
CA LYS A 508 -20.00 -11.07 15.87
C LYS A 508 -19.64 -9.87 16.76
N ALA A 509 -18.54 -9.17 16.46
CA ALA A 509 -18.15 -7.93 17.15
C ALA A 509 -19.15 -6.79 16.95
N TYR A 510 -19.62 -6.58 15.72
CA TYR A 510 -20.68 -5.61 15.39
C TYR A 510 -21.96 -5.89 16.19
N ASN A 511 -22.39 -7.17 16.28
CA ASN A 511 -23.59 -7.54 17.02
C ASN A 511 -23.48 -7.21 18.52
N GLN A 512 -22.34 -7.49 19.17
CA GLN A 512 -22.14 -7.07 20.57
C GLN A 512 -22.10 -5.56 20.71
N ARG A 513 -21.49 -4.85 19.75
CA ARG A 513 -21.49 -3.38 19.75
C ARG A 513 -22.91 -2.81 19.64
N GLN A 514 -23.82 -3.45 18.91
CA GLN A 514 -25.23 -3.03 18.86
C GLN A 514 -25.98 -3.29 20.18
N GLN A 515 -25.67 -4.38 20.90
CA GLN A 515 -26.21 -4.60 22.25
C GLN A 515 -25.67 -3.58 23.26
N LEU A 516 -24.36 -3.28 23.21
CA LEU A 516 -23.72 -2.25 24.03
C LEU A 516 -24.34 -0.86 23.76
N LEU A 517 -24.51 -0.50 22.49
CA LEU A 517 -25.22 0.71 22.07
C LEU A 517 -26.73 0.69 22.39
N LYS A 518 -27.34 -0.46 22.73
CA LYS A 518 -28.70 -0.50 23.29
C LYS A 518 -28.65 -0.14 24.78
N ALA A 519 -27.80 -0.81 25.55
CA ALA A 519 -27.63 -0.56 26.98
C ALA A 519 -27.23 0.89 27.28
N ASP A 520 -26.29 1.46 26.51
CA ASP A 520 -25.85 2.86 26.61
C ASP A 520 -27.00 3.86 26.38
N ARG A 521 -27.84 3.63 25.36
CA ARG A 521 -29.04 4.46 25.09
C ARG A 521 -30.15 4.29 26.12
N SER A 522 -30.24 3.14 26.80
CA SER A 522 -31.14 2.95 27.95
C SER A 522 -30.59 3.61 29.22
N LEU A 523 -29.26 3.64 29.40
CA LEU A 523 -28.61 4.20 30.59
C LEU A 523 -28.61 5.74 30.60
N ALA A 524 -28.38 6.39 29.47
CA ALA A 524 -28.35 7.85 29.38
C ALA A 524 -29.58 8.60 29.96
N PRO A 525 -30.84 8.24 29.65
CA PRO A 525 -32.01 8.87 30.29
C PRO A 525 -32.12 8.52 31.77
N LEU A 526 -31.83 7.26 32.16
CA LEU A 526 -31.86 6.81 33.56
C LEU A 526 -30.87 7.59 34.43
N VAL A 527 -29.66 7.88 33.93
CA VAL A 527 -28.67 8.75 34.59
C VAL A 527 -29.23 10.15 34.85
N HIS A 528 -29.87 10.75 33.85
CA HIS A 528 -30.47 12.08 33.99
C HIS A 528 -31.62 12.08 35.01
N GLN A 529 -32.52 11.11 34.92
CA GLN A 529 -33.66 10.95 35.83
C GLN A 529 -33.22 10.69 37.28
N CYS A 530 -32.22 9.82 37.49
CA CYS A 530 -31.64 9.58 38.81
C CYS A 530 -31.04 10.85 39.41
N ASN A 531 -30.29 11.65 38.64
CA ASN A 531 -29.72 12.91 39.12
C ASN A 531 -30.81 13.94 39.50
N VAL A 532 -31.98 13.93 38.86
CA VAL A 532 -33.12 14.80 39.25
C VAL A 532 -33.77 14.29 40.53
N LEU A 533 -34.06 12.98 40.61
CA LEU A 533 -34.72 12.37 41.78
C LEU A 533 -33.82 12.42 43.04
N GLU A 534 -32.51 12.30 42.90
CA GLU A 534 -31.52 12.35 43.99
C GLU A 534 -31.61 13.67 44.78
N ASN A 535 -31.74 14.80 44.10
CA ASN A 535 -31.94 16.10 44.74
C ASN A 535 -33.27 16.12 45.52
N THR A 536 -34.38 15.75 44.85
CA THR A 536 -35.72 15.71 45.46
C THR A 536 -35.79 14.81 46.70
N ILE A 537 -35.17 13.63 46.66
CA ILE A 537 -35.13 12.70 47.80
C ILE A 537 -34.24 13.24 48.92
N SER A 538 -33.12 13.89 48.60
CA SER A 538 -32.26 14.55 49.60
C SER A 538 -33.02 15.66 50.33
N ASP A 539 -33.72 16.53 49.58
CA ASP A 539 -34.55 17.61 50.14
C ASP A 539 -35.70 17.07 51.00
N LEU A 540 -36.38 15.98 50.58
CA LEU A 540 -37.44 15.33 51.35
C LEU A 540 -36.90 14.71 52.65
N HIS A 541 -35.74 14.05 52.59
CA HIS A 541 -35.08 13.47 53.76
C HIS A 541 -34.66 14.57 54.75
N SER A 542 -34.12 15.70 54.26
CA SER A 542 -33.80 16.88 55.09
C SER A 542 -35.04 17.50 55.74
N GLN A 543 -36.17 17.60 55.04
CA GLN A 543 -37.45 18.06 55.61
C GLN A 543 -37.95 17.13 56.73
N CYS A 544 -37.81 15.81 56.56
CA CYS A 544 -38.16 14.84 57.61
C CYS A 544 -37.30 15.03 58.87
N TRP A 545 -35.99 15.27 58.71
CA TRP A 545 -35.09 15.57 59.83
C TRP A 545 -35.43 16.86 60.56
N GLN A 546 -35.79 17.94 59.86
CA GLN A 546 -36.21 19.19 60.49
C GLN A 546 -37.45 19.02 61.39
N ILE A 547 -38.38 18.14 61.01
CA ILE A 547 -39.55 17.79 61.84
C ILE A 547 -39.16 16.93 63.06
N ALA A 548 -38.08 16.14 62.96
CA ALA A 548 -37.52 15.43 64.11
C ALA A 548 -36.90 16.39 65.14
N GLU A 549 -36.06 17.31 64.67
CA GLU A 549 -35.38 18.30 65.53
C GLU A 549 -36.35 19.30 66.16
N SER A 550 -37.43 19.69 65.48
CA SER A 550 -38.41 20.67 65.99
C SER A 550 -39.22 20.21 67.22
N LYS A 551 -38.97 19.01 67.75
CA LYS A 551 -39.59 18.47 68.98
C LYS A 551 -38.61 18.27 70.14
N THR A 552 -37.29 18.29 69.91
CA THR A 552 -36.32 18.15 71.00
C THR A 552 -36.09 19.50 71.69
N PRO A 553 -36.27 19.63 73.02
CA PRO A 553 -35.69 20.76 73.74
C PRO A 553 -34.16 20.70 73.62
N PRO A 554 -33.45 21.84 73.65
CA PRO A 554 -32.01 21.86 73.43
C PRO A 554 -31.30 21.03 74.52
N PRO A 555 -30.49 20.02 74.15
CA PRO A 555 -29.71 19.27 75.11
C PRO A 555 -28.59 20.17 75.66
N ASP A 556 -28.52 20.27 76.99
CA ASP A 556 -27.48 21.05 77.66
C ASP A 556 -26.08 20.48 77.32
N MET A 557 -25.08 21.34 77.16
CA MET A 557 -23.85 20.97 76.46
C MET A 557 -23.02 19.92 77.21
N LYS A 558 -22.88 18.71 76.64
CA LYS A 558 -21.59 18.04 76.31
C LYS A 558 -21.74 16.58 75.83
N ARG A 559 -21.49 16.35 74.54
CA ARG A 559 -20.40 15.48 74.02
C ARG A 559 -20.37 15.55 72.48
N HIS A 560 -19.17 15.51 71.90
CA HIS A 560 -18.99 15.61 70.45
C HIS A 560 -19.27 14.30 69.74
N HIS A 561 -20.07 14.35 68.66
CA HIS A 561 -19.80 13.60 67.44
C HIS A 561 -20.14 14.49 66.24
N THR A 562 -19.11 14.95 65.52
CA THR A 562 -19.26 15.70 64.28
C THR A 562 -19.58 14.75 63.14
N TYR A 563 -20.79 14.84 62.57
CA TYR A 563 -21.11 14.18 61.31
C TYR A 563 -20.63 15.07 60.16
N GLN A 564 -19.43 14.82 59.65
CA GLN A 564 -18.93 15.48 58.45
C GLN A 564 -19.58 14.84 57.22
N ALA A 565 -20.13 15.66 56.31
CA ALA A 565 -20.55 15.20 55.00
C ALA A 565 -19.32 14.70 54.21
N PRO A 566 -19.37 13.52 53.58
CA PRO A 566 -18.29 13.06 52.70
C PRO A 566 -18.18 13.98 51.48
N LYS A 567 -17.15 14.82 51.44
CA LYS A 567 -16.69 15.45 50.21
C LYS A 567 -15.87 14.44 49.39
N GLU A 568 -15.91 14.66 48.07
CA GLU A 568 -14.91 14.17 47.10
C GLU A 568 -14.81 12.65 46.90
N ILE A 569 -15.63 12.12 45.97
CA ILE A 569 -15.09 11.42 44.80
C ILE A 569 -15.65 12.07 43.52
N LEU A 570 -14.95 13.11 43.06
CA LEU A 570 -15.06 13.80 41.77
C LEU A 570 -13.61 14.30 41.50
N LEU A 571 -12.99 14.19 40.32
CA LEU A 571 -13.46 13.92 38.96
C LEU A 571 -12.71 12.69 38.36
N SER A 572 -13.18 12.02 37.31
CA SER A 572 -13.35 12.52 35.92
C SER A 572 -14.23 11.57 35.08
N ALA A 573 -14.76 11.94 33.90
CA ALA A 573 -14.49 13.12 33.06
C ALA A 573 -15.72 13.58 32.24
N SER A 574 -15.73 14.85 31.84
CA SER A 574 -16.40 15.38 30.63
C SER A 574 -15.65 16.63 30.14
N THR A 575 -15.87 17.09 28.90
CA THR A 575 -14.86 17.87 28.14
C THR A 575 -15.37 19.14 27.42
N GLN A 576 -14.38 19.97 27.03
CA GLN A 576 -14.32 20.94 25.90
C GLN A 576 -14.42 22.47 26.15
N THR A 577 -13.50 23.17 25.44
CA THR A 577 -13.51 24.58 24.96
C THR A 577 -13.68 25.71 25.99
N SER A 578 -12.81 26.74 26.07
CA SER A 578 -12.07 27.43 25.00
C SER A 578 -10.86 28.26 25.49
N LEU A 579 -10.08 28.81 24.56
CA LEU A 579 -8.85 29.63 24.72
C LEU A 579 -9.15 31.12 25.06
N PRO A 580 -8.16 32.04 25.33
CA PRO A 580 -6.70 31.93 25.20
C PRO A 580 -5.81 32.51 26.33
N LYS A 581 -4.56 32.03 26.45
CA LYS A 581 -3.32 32.79 26.13
C LYS A 581 -2.05 31.98 26.46
N GLU A 582 -0.96 32.31 25.78
CA GLU A 582 0.36 31.68 25.95
C GLU A 582 1.23 32.47 26.92
N GLU A 583 2.01 31.76 27.74
CA GLU A 583 3.36 32.17 28.13
C GLU A 583 4.19 30.91 28.42
N THR A 584 5.50 30.97 28.18
CA THR A 584 6.48 29.86 28.32
C THR A 584 7.52 30.27 29.38
N PRO A 585 8.52 29.45 29.83
CA PRO A 585 8.96 28.15 29.31
C PRO A 585 9.42 27.11 30.37
N SER A 586 10.13 26.08 29.89
CA SER A 586 11.35 25.48 30.47
C SER A 586 11.31 24.16 31.26
N HIS A 587 12.47 23.49 31.19
CA HIS A 587 12.78 22.14 31.67
C HIS A 587 12.99 22.09 33.20
N HIS A 588 12.82 20.91 33.83
CA HIS A 588 13.98 20.09 34.24
C HIS A 588 13.62 18.73 34.89
N THR A 589 14.22 17.68 34.32
CA THR A 589 14.85 16.50 34.95
C THR A 589 14.70 16.21 36.47
N SER A 590 14.31 14.95 36.78
CA SER A 590 15.18 13.92 37.44
C SER A 590 15.14 13.61 38.97
N LEU A 591 14.97 12.30 39.26
CA LEU A 591 15.62 11.44 40.30
C LEU A 591 15.20 11.40 41.81
N LEU A 592 15.11 10.14 42.30
CA LEU A 592 15.61 9.54 43.58
C LEU A 592 14.82 9.55 44.92
N LEU A 593 14.76 8.33 45.52
CA LEU A 593 14.92 7.95 46.96
C LEU A 593 13.84 8.38 48.00
N ASP A 594 13.68 7.74 49.17
CA ASP A 594 14.41 6.61 49.78
C ASP A 594 13.60 5.69 50.76
N HIS A 595 14.19 4.51 51.01
CA HIS A 595 14.25 3.64 52.22
C HIS A 595 13.14 3.53 53.29
N HIS A 596 12.94 2.29 53.77
CA HIS A 596 13.46 1.86 55.09
C HIS A 596 13.60 0.32 55.24
N TYR A 597 14.82 -0.11 55.64
CA TYR A 597 15.23 -1.18 56.59
C TYR A 597 14.32 -2.43 56.86
N ASP A 598 14.84 -3.64 57.12
CA ASP A 598 16.10 -3.95 57.84
C ASP A 598 16.74 -5.35 57.49
N GLN A 599 18.08 -5.41 57.48
CA GLN A 599 19.08 -6.49 57.73
C GLN A 599 18.79 -8.02 57.48
N LEU A 600 19.77 -8.93 57.24
CA LEU A 600 21.26 -8.90 57.19
C LEU A 600 21.82 -10.09 56.34
N THR A 601 22.87 -9.87 55.52
CA THR A 601 24.02 -10.76 55.11
C THR A 601 23.93 -12.31 55.02
N LYS A 602 24.72 -13.08 54.24
CA LYS A 602 25.86 -12.96 53.27
C LYS A 602 25.65 -14.16 52.30
N GLY A 603 26.10 -14.25 51.06
CA GLY A 603 27.21 -13.63 50.31
C GLY A 603 27.93 -14.74 49.52
N GLY A 604 28.39 -14.49 48.29
CA GLY A 604 29.15 -15.48 47.50
C GLY A 604 28.65 -15.74 46.07
N LYS A 605 29.46 -15.34 45.09
CA LYS A 605 29.52 -15.78 43.68
C LYS A 605 30.91 -16.45 43.47
N PRO A 606 31.21 -17.12 42.34
CA PRO A 606 30.39 -17.89 41.39
C PRO A 606 31.00 -19.30 41.11
N LEU A 607 30.48 -20.02 40.10
CA LEU A 607 31.09 -21.04 39.18
C LEU A 607 29.95 -22.03 38.78
N VAL A 608 29.58 -22.30 37.52
CA VAL A 608 30.27 -22.73 36.27
C VAL A 608 30.34 -24.26 36.09
N MET A 609 29.78 -24.73 34.96
CA MET A 609 29.97 -26.05 34.31
C MET A 609 29.48 -27.35 34.99
N GLY A 610 28.33 -27.86 34.54
CA GLY A 610 28.31 -28.98 33.58
C GLY A 610 28.20 -30.44 34.07
N LYS A 611 27.14 -31.12 33.57
CA LYS A 611 26.97 -32.58 33.38
C LYS A 611 27.02 -33.52 34.60
N SER A 612 25.89 -34.19 34.88
CA SER A 612 25.81 -35.67 34.86
C SER A 612 24.35 -36.17 34.81
N THR A 613 24.18 -37.45 34.43
CA THR A 613 22.93 -38.15 34.14
C THR A 613 22.62 -39.25 35.19
N ILE A 614 21.43 -39.88 35.04
CA ILE A 614 21.08 -41.30 35.36
C ILE A 614 20.38 -41.66 36.69
N ASN A 615 19.35 -42.55 36.54
CA ASN A 615 18.63 -43.43 37.50
C ASN A 615 17.80 -42.80 38.65
N THR A 616 16.47 -42.95 38.79
CA THR A 616 15.49 -44.09 38.78
C THR A 616 15.18 -44.71 40.16
N GLN A 617 13.91 -44.71 40.59
CA GLN A 617 13.04 -45.91 40.74
C GLN A 617 11.69 -45.65 41.47
N ARG A 618 10.62 -46.34 41.00
CA ARG A 618 9.49 -46.98 41.75
C ARG A 618 8.64 -46.16 42.76
N SER A 619 7.32 -45.97 42.58
CA SER A 619 6.14 -46.91 42.67
C SER A 619 5.25 -46.50 43.89
N PRO A 620 4.07 -47.09 44.25
CA PRO A 620 3.26 -48.18 43.67
C PRO A 620 1.70 -47.96 43.64
N TYR A 621 0.96 -49.02 43.24
CA TYR A 621 -0.51 -49.27 43.29
C TYR A 621 -1.43 -48.48 42.32
N SER A 622 -2.37 -49.00 41.49
CA SER A 622 -2.97 -50.33 41.15
C SER A 622 -4.41 -50.63 41.63
N VAL A 623 -5.08 -51.56 40.89
CA VAL A 623 -6.45 -52.18 41.02
C VAL A 623 -7.51 -51.50 40.12
N ASP A 624 -8.41 -52.15 39.36
CA ASP A 624 -8.59 -53.54 38.83
C ASP A 624 -9.76 -53.55 37.77
N ARG A 625 -9.95 -54.65 37.00
CA ARG A 625 -11.17 -55.08 36.23
C ARG A 625 -11.54 -54.39 34.89
N SER A 626 -12.18 -55.04 33.89
CA SER A 626 -12.39 -56.47 33.49
C SER A 626 -13.28 -56.53 32.20
N SER A 627 -13.33 -57.55 31.31
CA SER A 627 -12.37 -58.58 30.83
C SER A 627 -13.05 -59.49 29.75
N GLY A 628 -12.40 -59.79 28.61
CA GLY A 628 -12.84 -60.79 27.60
C GLY A 628 -13.28 -60.21 26.23
N GLN A 629 -13.36 -60.97 25.11
CA GLN A 629 -12.91 -62.37 24.86
C GLN A 629 -12.71 -62.62 23.32
N TYR A 630 -12.10 -63.77 22.96
CA TYR A 630 -11.66 -64.26 21.62
C TYR A 630 -12.79 -65.08 20.88
N PRO A 631 -12.62 -65.71 19.66
CA PRO A 631 -11.98 -65.29 18.37
C PRO A 631 -12.58 -65.89 17.02
N GLU A 632 -11.92 -65.60 15.87
CA GLU A 632 -11.55 -66.53 14.73
C GLU A 632 -12.47 -66.86 13.50
N LEU A 633 -11.81 -67.41 12.43
CA LEU A 633 -12.30 -68.14 11.21
C LEU A 633 -12.81 -67.29 9.98
N TYR A 634 -12.59 -67.61 8.68
CA TYR A 634 -11.67 -68.54 7.95
C TYR A 634 -11.58 -68.27 6.40
N GLN A 635 -10.43 -68.61 5.75
CA GLN A 635 -10.23 -69.03 4.32
C GLN A 635 -10.51 -68.03 3.14
N THR A 636 -9.95 -68.14 1.91
CA THR A 636 -9.21 -69.22 1.17
C THR A 636 -8.23 -68.69 0.07
N ALA A 637 -7.13 -69.44 -0.21
CA ALA A 637 -6.48 -69.81 -1.53
C ALA A 637 -6.37 -68.84 -2.77
N SER A 638 -5.36 -68.90 -3.68
CA SER A 638 -4.08 -69.65 -3.82
C SER A 638 -3.21 -69.19 -5.04
N ALA A 639 -1.88 -69.43 -4.99
CA ALA A 639 -0.90 -69.59 -6.11
C ALA A 639 -0.61 -68.39 -7.07
N LEU A 640 0.56 -68.19 -7.73
CA LEU A 640 1.96 -68.70 -7.80
C LEU A 640 2.78 -67.68 -8.70
N SER A 641 4.11 -67.67 -8.99
CA SER A 641 5.34 -68.45 -8.68
C SER A 641 6.62 -67.63 -9.04
N GLU A 642 7.80 -68.00 -8.54
CA GLU A 642 9.16 -67.55 -8.97
C GLU A 642 9.89 -68.68 -9.78
N PRO A 643 11.25 -68.79 -10.00
CA PRO A 643 12.43 -67.93 -9.69
C PRO A 643 13.62 -67.89 -10.72
N SER A 644 14.65 -67.06 -10.47
CA SER A 644 16.12 -67.28 -10.67
C SER A 644 16.92 -65.98 -10.40
N CYS A 645 17.95 -65.91 -9.54
CA CYS A 645 19.37 -66.35 -9.64
C CYS A 645 20.22 -65.54 -10.66
N GLY A 646 21.45 -65.03 -10.40
CA GLY A 646 22.32 -64.99 -9.20
C GLY A 646 23.74 -64.43 -9.51
N THR A 647 24.57 -64.13 -8.48
CA THR A 647 26.01 -63.67 -8.52
C THR A 647 26.35 -62.35 -9.26
N SER A 648 27.42 -61.57 -8.96
CA SER A 648 28.45 -61.58 -7.88
C SER A 648 29.07 -60.17 -7.65
N GLN A 649 29.93 -60.07 -6.62
CA GLN A 649 30.76 -58.93 -6.15
C GLN A 649 31.63 -58.29 -7.28
N TYR A 650 32.10 -57.02 -7.21
CA TYR A 650 33.08 -56.48 -6.24
C TYR A 650 33.11 -54.93 -6.11
N ARG A 651 34.00 -54.42 -5.26
CA ARG A 651 34.25 -52.99 -4.92
C ARG A 651 35.78 -52.72 -4.90
N TYR A 652 36.20 -51.45 -4.96
CA TYR A 652 37.59 -50.95 -5.05
C TYR A 652 38.26 -51.19 -6.44
N ASP A 653 39.25 -50.41 -6.89
CA ASP A 653 39.93 -49.26 -6.26
C ASP A 653 40.33 -48.16 -7.29
N ALA A 654 41.02 -47.10 -6.83
CA ALA A 654 41.48 -45.97 -7.63
C ALA A 654 42.93 -46.16 -8.20
N PRO A 655 43.77 -45.11 -8.31
CA PRO A 655 44.06 -44.39 -9.56
C PRO A 655 45.48 -44.67 -10.12
N LEU A 656 45.91 -43.98 -11.20
CA LEU A 656 47.17 -43.19 -11.28
C LEU A 656 47.65 -42.81 -12.71
N THR A 657 48.05 -41.53 -12.86
CA THR A 657 49.20 -40.98 -13.64
C THR A 657 49.35 -41.07 -15.16
N ARG A 658 49.78 -39.90 -15.70
CA ARG A 658 50.79 -39.69 -16.78
C ARG A 658 50.43 -40.10 -18.23
N ALA A 659 51.04 -39.53 -19.28
CA ALA A 659 51.66 -38.21 -19.47
C ALA A 659 51.98 -37.96 -20.97
N ARG A 660 52.16 -36.67 -21.33
CA ARG A 660 53.01 -36.14 -22.41
C ARG A 660 53.26 -36.99 -23.68
N SER A 661 52.80 -36.47 -24.81
CA SER A 661 53.66 -36.27 -25.99
C SER A 661 53.23 -35.01 -26.76
N SER A 662 54.12 -34.46 -27.59
CA SER A 662 53.94 -33.16 -28.28
C SER A 662 54.25 -33.35 -29.80
N PRO A 663 54.39 -32.30 -30.65
CA PRO A 663 54.01 -32.38 -32.08
C PRO A 663 55.10 -32.98 -33.00
N PRO A 664 54.90 -32.95 -34.33
CA PRO A 664 55.48 -31.82 -35.09
C PRO A 664 54.59 -31.25 -36.21
N GLU A 665 55.13 -30.27 -36.95
CA GLU A 665 54.50 -29.46 -38.01
C GLU A 665 54.82 -29.96 -39.45
N LEU A 666 54.42 -29.16 -40.47
CA LEU A 666 54.80 -29.18 -41.89
C LEU A 666 54.13 -30.32 -42.72
N VAL A 667 53.82 -30.19 -44.01
CA VAL A 667 54.43 -29.44 -45.14
C VAL A 667 53.34 -28.87 -46.08
N ALA A 668 53.64 -27.77 -46.79
CA ALA A 668 52.77 -27.19 -47.82
C ALA A 668 53.02 -27.76 -49.24
N ARG A 669 51.94 -27.88 -50.05
CA ARG A 669 51.98 -27.95 -51.52
C ARG A 669 50.79 -27.22 -52.11
N GLY A 670 50.98 -26.54 -53.24
CA GLY A 670 49.90 -25.99 -54.07
C GLY A 670 50.13 -26.32 -55.55
N ILE A 671 49.16 -26.03 -56.41
CA ILE A 671 49.27 -25.97 -57.87
C ILE A 671 48.13 -25.09 -58.41
N SER A 672 48.37 -24.43 -59.56
CA SER A 672 47.52 -23.38 -60.15
C SER A 672 46.65 -23.88 -61.32
N ARG A 673 45.55 -23.16 -61.64
CA ARG A 673 45.15 -22.86 -63.03
C ARG A 673 44.07 -21.75 -63.20
N ARG A 674 44.51 -20.64 -63.83
CA ARG A 674 43.87 -19.83 -64.90
C ARG A 674 42.50 -19.12 -64.72
N SER A 675 42.53 -17.81 -65.01
CA SER A 675 41.45 -16.97 -65.61
C SER A 675 41.52 -17.05 -67.17
N PRO A 676 40.69 -16.36 -68.00
CA PRO A 676 40.31 -14.91 -68.00
C PRO A 676 38.76 -14.73 -68.07
N ASP A 677 38.07 -13.61 -68.39
CA ASP A 677 38.35 -12.35 -69.12
C ASP A 677 37.65 -11.09 -68.52
N THR A 678 37.91 -9.91 -69.11
CA THR A 678 37.36 -8.55 -68.84
C THR A 678 37.07 -7.87 -70.22
N PRO A 679 36.46 -6.65 -70.44
CA PRO A 679 36.83 -5.35 -69.80
C PRO A 679 35.76 -4.20 -69.75
N SER A 680 36.22 -3.00 -69.32
CA SER A 680 35.72 -1.63 -69.66
C SER A 680 34.38 -1.15 -69.04
N GLU A 681 34.08 0.14 -68.75
CA GLU A 681 34.74 1.47 -68.90
C GLU A 681 34.67 2.24 -67.54
N LEU A 682 35.61 3.11 -67.11
CA LEU A 682 35.78 4.56 -67.40
C LEU A 682 34.45 5.36 -67.43
N TYR A 683 34.26 6.50 -66.75
CA TYR A 683 35.16 7.65 -66.49
C TYR A 683 35.07 8.23 -65.05
N GLY A 684 35.96 9.19 -64.72
CA GLY A 684 35.80 10.12 -63.60
C GLY A 684 36.38 11.50 -63.94
N VAL A 685 35.93 12.55 -63.24
CA VAL A 685 36.45 13.94 -63.35
C VAL A 685 36.42 14.59 -61.96
N ASP A 686 37.54 15.22 -61.60
CA ASP A 686 37.74 16.13 -60.46
C ASP A 686 38.07 17.52 -61.06
N PRO A 687 37.80 18.66 -60.39
CA PRO A 687 38.97 19.43 -59.96
C PRO A 687 38.82 20.30 -58.70
N THR A 688 39.97 20.55 -58.08
CA THR A 688 40.32 21.71 -57.22
C THR A 688 41.71 22.21 -57.66
N PRO A 689 42.31 23.30 -57.11
CA PRO A 689 41.81 24.35 -56.21
C PRO A 689 42.06 25.78 -56.76
N GLY A 690 41.85 26.82 -55.94
CA GLY A 690 42.34 28.19 -56.21
C GLY A 690 42.56 28.98 -54.92
N ALA A 691 43.69 29.70 -54.80
CA ALA A 691 44.08 30.44 -53.59
C ALA A 691 44.95 31.68 -53.89
N ILE A 692 44.75 32.73 -53.08
CA ILE A 692 45.51 34.00 -52.84
C ILE A 692 44.83 34.54 -51.55
N GLY A 693 45.46 35.05 -50.47
CA GLY A 693 46.61 35.96 -50.31
C GLY A 693 46.08 37.37 -49.96
N GLY A 694 46.55 38.13 -48.96
CA GLY A 694 47.57 37.96 -47.92
C GLY A 694 47.69 39.24 -47.05
N LEU A 695 48.71 39.35 -46.18
CA LEU A 695 49.07 40.52 -45.31
C LEU A 695 48.08 40.90 -44.18
N GLN A 696 48.44 41.77 -43.22
CA GLN A 696 49.57 41.66 -42.25
C GLN A 696 49.35 42.60 -41.02
N ASP A 697 50.13 42.38 -39.96
CA ASP A 697 50.24 43.06 -38.65
C ASP A 697 49.71 44.49 -38.44
N LEU A 698 49.06 44.70 -37.28
CA LEU A 698 49.19 45.92 -36.45
C LEU A 698 48.98 45.59 -34.95
N ARG A 699 49.61 46.34 -34.03
CA ARG A 699 49.61 46.09 -32.57
C ARG A 699 48.66 47.01 -31.80
N ALA A 700 48.02 46.45 -30.76
CA ALA A 700 47.76 46.93 -29.38
C ALA A 700 47.66 48.46 -29.08
N PRO A 701 46.83 48.91 -28.09
CA PRO A 701 46.55 48.17 -26.85
C PRO A 701 45.13 48.24 -26.23
N ALA A 702 44.94 47.36 -25.23
CA ALA A 702 44.12 47.45 -24.01
C ALA A 702 42.72 48.14 -24.01
N GLY A 703 41.73 47.36 -23.60
CA GLY A 703 40.44 47.82 -23.06
C GLY A 703 39.74 46.67 -22.34
N ASP A 704 39.70 46.70 -21.01
CA ASP A 704 39.15 45.61 -20.19
C ASP A 704 37.63 45.55 -20.23
N TYR A 705 37.08 44.42 -20.70
CA TYR A 705 35.73 43.97 -20.32
C TYR A 705 35.68 42.44 -20.22
N GLN A 706 35.17 41.95 -19.10
CA GLN A 706 35.00 40.52 -18.84
C GLN A 706 33.88 39.94 -19.71
N GLN A 707 34.21 39.09 -20.69
CA GLN A 707 33.23 38.18 -21.27
C GLN A 707 33.12 36.93 -20.40
N ALA A 708 31.92 36.66 -19.89
CA ALA A 708 31.62 35.41 -19.20
C ALA A 708 31.76 34.21 -20.16
N GLU A 709 32.37 33.12 -19.71
CA GLU A 709 32.52 31.93 -20.54
C GLU A 709 31.16 31.28 -20.83
N GLY A 710 30.74 31.31 -22.10
CA GLY A 710 29.64 30.46 -22.57
C GLY A 710 29.97 28.96 -22.38
N PRO A 711 28.97 28.10 -22.14
CA PRO A 711 29.19 26.72 -21.72
C PRO A 711 29.98 25.90 -22.75
N ARG A 712 31.26 25.64 -22.44
CA ARG A 712 32.17 24.86 -23.28
C ARG A 712 31.63 23.43 -23.46
N MET A 713 31.15 23.10 -24.67
CA MET A 713 30.72 21.74 -25.02
C MET A 713 31.87 20.73 -24.84
N ILE A 714 31.75 19.88 -23.81
CA ILE A 714 32.71 18.81 -23.54
C ILE A 714 32.67 17.81 -24.70
N LYS A 715 33.79 17.67 -25.43
CA LYS A 715 33.94 16.67 -26.50
C LYS A 715 34.04 15.25 -25.91
N VAL A 716 32.87 14.66 -25.65
CA VAL A 716 32.71 13.28 -25.16
C VAL A 716 33.54 12.30 -26.00
N SER A 717 34.44 11.56 -25.35
CA SER A 717 35.43 10.72 -26.03
C SER A 717 34.81 9.56 -26.82
N LYS A 718 35.53 9.08 -27.84
CA LYS A 718 35.10 7.90 -28.62
C LYS A 718 34.90 6.66 -27.72
N GLU A 719 35.71 6.50 -26.67
CA GLU A 719 35.58 5.36 -25.75
C GLU A 719 34.36 5.48 -24.82
N PHE A 720 33.97 6.69 -24.39
CA PHE A 720 32.69 6.87 -23.69
C PHE A 720 31.50 6.58 -24.61
N LYS A 721 31.53 7.08 -25.86
CA LYS A 721 30.48 6.77 -26.85
C LYS A 721 30.38 5.27 -27.15
N LYS A 722 31.52 4.57 -27.21
CA LYS A 722 31.58 3.11 -27.34
C LYS A 722 31.00 2.40 -26.10
N ARG A 723 31.42 2.77 -24.89
CA ARG A 723 30.85 2.22 -23.64
C ARG A 723 29.33 2.43 -23.55
N VAL A 724 28.81 3.60 -23.94
CA VAL A 724 27.35 3.85 -24.02
C VAL A 724 26.69 3.02 -25.12
N ALA A 725 27.32 2.83 -26.27
CA ALA A 725 26.80 1.98 -27.34
C ALA A 725 26.79 0.48 -26.98
N ASP A 726 27.77 0.01 -26.20
CA ASP A 726 27.83 -1.36 -25.71
C ASP A 726 26.85 -1.58 -24.56
N TYR A 727 26.75 -0.65 -23.60
CA TYR A 727 25.72 -0.65 -22.56
C TYR A 727 24.30 -0.63 -23.17
N ARG A 728 24.08 0.09 -24.28
CA ARG A 728 22.83 0.07 -25.07
C ARG A 728 22.53 -1.26 -25.77
N LYS A 729 23.50 -2.16 -25.96
CA LYS A 729 23.24 -3.54 -26.44
C LYS A 729 22.76 -4.45 -25.31
N GLU A 730 23.05 -4.09 -24.06
CA GLU A 730 22.68 -4.85 -22.86
C GLU A 730 21.35 -4.36 -22.28
N SER A 731 21.19 -3.04 -22.10
CA SER A 731 20.02 -2.42 -21.48
C SER A 731 18.75 -2.39 -22.33
N ASN A 732 18.82 -2.70 -23.64
CA ASN A 732 17.68 -2.67 -24.56
C ASN A 732 16.75 -3.90 -24.44
N THR A 733 16.49 -4.33 -23.20
CA THR A 733 15.54 -5.38 -22.86
C THR A 733 14.67 -4.93 -21.70
N SER A 734 13.34 -5.14 -21.78
CA SER A 734 12.44 -4.85 -20.65
C SER A 734 12.62 -5.82 -19.46
N TYR A 735 13.73 -6.58 -19.41
CA TYR A 735 14.16 -7.27 -18.18
C TYR A 735 14.54 -6.23 -17.13
N HIS A 736 15.28 -5.19 -17.51
CA HIS A 736 15.52 -4.05 -16.64
C HIS A 736 14.21 -3.38 -16.23
N ILE A 737 13.34 -2.95 -17.15
CA ILE A 737 12.05 -2.33 -16.76
C ILE A 737 11.18 -3.22 -15.84
N GLN A 738 11.21 -4.55 -16.00
CA GLN A 738 10.48 -5.46 -15.10
C GLN A 738 11.17 -5.67 -13.74
N ARG A 739 12.50 -5.71 -13.71
CA ARG A 739 13.30 -5.77 -12.48
C ARG A 739 13.30 -4.43 -11.74
N ASP A 740 13.28 -3.31 -12.46
CA ASP A 740 13.18 -1.94 -11.98
C ASP A 740 11.74 -1.65 -11.51
N LEU A 741 10.71 -2.27 -12.09
CA LEU A 741 9.34 -2.28 -11.53
C LEU A 741 9.26 -3.12 -10.24
N ALA A 742 9.96 -4.26 -10.19
CA ALA A 742 10.07 -5.04 -8.97
C ALA A 742 10.88 -4.29 -7.89
N GLU A 743 12.00 -3.66 -8.25
CA GLU A 743 12.80 -2.79 -7.38
C GLU A 743 12.06 -1.51 -7.01
N LEU A 744 11.18 -0.95 -7.84
CA LEU A 744 10.33 0.18 -7.45
C LEU A 744 9.22 -0.28 -6.49
N THR A 745 8.59 -1.44 -6.73
CA THR A 745 7.63 -2.02 -5.78
C THR A 745 8.32 -2.42 -4.46
N GLN A 746 9.59 -2.83 -4.54
CA GLN A 746 10.42 -3.19 -3.39
C GLN A 746 10.98 -1.95 -2.69
N LEU A 747 11.27 -0.84 -3.39
CA LEU A 747 11.62 0.45 -2.79
C LEU A 747 10.39 1.13 -2.18
N GLU A 748 9.18 0.92 -2.72
CA GLU A 748 7.91 1.26 -2.05
C GLU A 748 7.67 0.41 -0.77
N LEU A 749 8.40 -0.69 -0.57
CA LEU A 749 8.39 -1.54 0.63
C LEU A 749 9.62 -1.29 1.55
N GLU A 750 10.77 -0.91 1.00
CA GLU A 750 12.03 -0.63 1.71
C GLU A 750 12.12 0.83 2.17
N SER A 751 11.38 1.76 1.56
CA SER A 751 11.16 3.12 2.11
C SER A 751 10.27 3.13 3.37
N MET A 752 9.99 1.96 3.96
CA MET A 752 9.20 1.80 5.19
C MET A 752 10.05 1.47 6.43
N SER A 753 11.38 1.34 6.29
CA SER A 753 12.26 0.80 7.34
C SER A 753 13.52 1.64 7.64
N LEU A 754 13.53 2.93 7.26
CA LEU A 754 14.59 3.89 7.62
C LEU A 754 14.01 5.11 8.33
N GLU A 755 14.70 5.55 9.39
CA GLU A 755 14.42 6.81 10.07
C GLU A 755 14.99 8.00 9.28
N SER A 756 14.21 9.09 9.25
CA SER A 756 14.55 10.49 8.95
C SER A 756 15.90 10.84 8.29
N PRO A 757 15.89 11.33 7.03
CA PRO A 757 16.81 12.37 6.57
C PRO A 757 16.29 13.76 6.97
N GLU A 758 17.16 14.64 7.46
CA GLU A 758 16.80 16.05 7.68
C GLU A 758 16.54 16.78 6.36
N MET A 759 15.55 17.67 6.33
CA MET A 759 15.25 18.51 5.17
C MET A 759 16.41 19.46 4.87
N PRO A 760 17.05 19.42 3.67
CA PRO A 760 18.10 20.35 3.32
C PRO A 760 17.54 21.78 3.24
N ARG A 761 18.06 22.68 4.07
CA ARG A 761 17.68 24.09 4.10
C ARG A 761 18.15 24.77 2.81
N TYR A 762 17.25 24.91 1.84
CA TYR A 762 17.44 25.88 0.75
C TYR A 762 17.42 27.29 1.35
N THR A 763 18.58 27.95 1.34
CA THR A 763 18.70 29.38 1.61
C THR A 763 18.02 30.15 0.50
N ALA A 764 16.87 30.75 0.78
CA ALA A 764 16.24 31.70 -0.13
C ALA A 764 17.07 32.99 -0.15
N ASP A 765 17.64 33.32 -1.31
CA ASP A 765 18.51 34.49 -1.44
C ASP A 765 17.67 35.78 -1.46
N SER A 766 17.82 36.59 -0.42
CA SER A 766 16.91 37.70 -0.10
C SER A 766 17.32 39.01 -0.78
N SER A 767 17.39 39.02 -2.12
CA SER A 767 17.74 40.23 -2.86
C SER A 767 17.17 40.28 -4.29
N LEU A 768 15.85 40.51 -4.44
CA LEU A 768 15.20 41.18 -5.58
C LEU A 768 13.65 41.20 -5.45
N LEU A 769 13.07 42.24 -4.84
CA LEU A 769 11.97 43.07 -5.40
C LEU A 769 11.52 44.16 -4.39
N ASP A 770 12.40 45.11 -4.08
CA ASP A 770 12.05 46.28 -3.26
C ASP A 770 11.82 47.50 -4.18
N THR A 771 10.75 47.47 -4.99
CA THR A 771 10.34 48.63 -5.82
C THR A 771 8.87 48.57 -6.25
N LEU A 772 8.23 49.76 -6.27
CA LEU A 772 6.91 50.15 -6.82
C LEU A 772 5.70 50.10 -5.88
N THR A 773 5.49 51.22 -5.17
CA THR A 773 4.35 51.53 -4.31
C THR A 773 3.30 52.44 -5.00
N GLY A 774 2.34 51.82 -5.70
CA GLY A 774 1.04 52.43 -6.08
C GLY A 774 1.06 53.56 -7.12
N PRO A 775 -0.07 54.30 -7.32
CA PRO A 775 -1.38 54.14 -6.64
C PRO A 775 -2.65 54.17 -7.56
N GLY A 776 -3.78 53.67 -7.02
CA GLY A 776 -5.10 54.32 -7.19
C GLY A 776 -6.15 53.73 -8.16
N MET A 777 -7.30 53.32 -7.58
CA MET A 777 -8.66 53.26 -8.17
C MET A 777 -8.89 52.26 -9.34
N ASP A 778 -10.12 51.76 -9.61
CA ASP A 778 -11.46 52.17 -9.15
C ASP A 778 -12.37 50.98 -8.78
N GLU A 779 -13.60 51.26 -8.31
CA GLU A 779 -14.64 50.25 -8.02
C GLU A 779 -15.52 49.89 -9.24
N GLY A 780 -16.12 48.69 -9.25
CA GLY A 780 -17.27 48.33 -10.10
C GLY A 780 -16.98 47.41 -11.30
N ASP A 781 -17.45 46.16 -11.25
CA ASP A 781 -18.75 45.80 -11.85
C ASP A 781 -19.17 44.36 -11.49
N GLU A 782 -20.48 44.13 -11.37
CA GLU A 782 -21.08 42.78 -11.33
C GLU A 782 -21.60 42.38 -12.72
N SER A 783 -21.92 41.09 -12.90
CA SER A 783 -22.25 40.43 -14.20
C SER A 783 -21.04 40.25 -15.12
N ILE A 784 -20.99 39.27 -16.04
CA ILE A 784 -22.05 38.41 -16.57
C ILE A 784 -21.71 36.92 -16.36
N LEU A 785 -22.67 36.17 -15.82
CA LEU A 785 -22.74 34.70 -15.93
C LEU A 785 -23.72 34.34 -17.05
N GLU A 786 -23.23 33.88 -18.20
CA GLU A 786 -24.03 33.02 -19.10
C GLU A 786 -23.16 32.33 -20.16
N GLY A 787 -23.67 31.23 -20.75
CA GLY A 787 -23.13 30.66 -21.98
C GLY A 787 -22.20 29.44 -21.87
N LEU A 788 -22.74 28.28 -21.45
CA LEU A 788 -22.49 27.00 -22.15
C LEU A 788 -23.54 25.94 -21.79
N ASP A 789 -24.48 25.69 -22.72
CA ASP A 789 -25.60 24.75 -22.58
C ASP A 789 -25.13 23.29 -22.75
N ILE A 790 -25.27 22.47 -21.71
CA ILE A 790 -25.03 21.01 -21.77
C ILE A 790 -26.34 20.27 -21.52
N LYS A 791 -27.04 19.98 -22.62
CA LYS A 791 -28.25 19.16 -22.63
C LYS A 791 -27.97 17.75 -22.10
N ARG A 792 -28.67 17.38 -21.02
CA ARG A 792 -28.70 16.00 -20.51
C ARG A 792 -29.50 15.11 -21.47
N PRO A 793 -29.03 13.92 -21.86
CA PRO A 793 -29.88 12.93 -22.52
C PRO A 793 -30.91 12.36 -21.52
N PRO A 794 -32.13 12.00 -21.97
CA PRO A 794 -33.14 11.43 -21.10
C PRO A 794 -32.84 9.96 -20.74
N VAL A 795 -33.25 9.56 -19.53
CA VAL A 795 -33.21 8.16 -19.09
C VAL A 795 -34.50 7.46 -19.53
N SER A 796 -34.39 6.40 -20.34
CA SER A 796 -35.51 5.53 -20.70
C SER A 796 -35.35 4.13 -20.09
N TYR A 797 -36.12 3.85 -19.04
CA TYR A 797 -36.36 2.46 -18.62
C TYR A 797 -37.27 1.77 -19.64
N GLN A 798 -36.91 0.55 -20.05
CA GLN A 798 -37.85 -0.42 -20.61
C GLN A 798 -37.59 -1.81 -19.99
N SER A 799 -38.64 -2.62 -19.98
CA SER A 799 -38.74 -3.87 -19.20
C SER A 799 -39.33 -4.99 -20.04
N GLY A 800 -38.80 -6.20 -19.89
CA GLY A 800 -39.20 -7.39 -20.63
C GLY A 800 -38.32 -7.61 -21.88
N THR A 801 -37.95 -8.83 -22.24
CA THR A 801 -38.29 -10.15 -21.65
C THR A 801 -37.03 -10.99 -21.43
#